data_AF-A0A1J5L3D3-F1
#
_entry.id   AF-A0A1J5L3D3-F1
#
_cell.length_a   1.000
_cell.length_b   1.000
_cell.length_c   1.000
_cell.angle_alpha   90.00
_cell.angle_beta   90.00
_cell.angle_gamma   90.00
#
_symmetry.space_group_name_H-M   'P 1'
#
loop_
_entity.id
_entity.type
_entity.pdbx_description
1 polymer ?
#
loop_
_entity_poly.entity_id
_entity_poly.type
_entity_poly.pdbx_seq_one_letter_code
_entity_poly.pdbx_strand_id
1 'polypeptide(L)'
;MAKNQQEHLYQLKNQLEGELFFDDLHRSLFATDASVYRILPLAVAFPKSYLDVRLILTFAKSNDTSVIFRTAGTSLAGQCVGDGIVIDVSKYLNKILHFNKKERTITVQPGVVRDELNNFLKPYGLFFGPNTSTSNRCMIGGMVGNNSSGTTSIKYGTTRDKIVRIDAILSNGSEAVFSVLQPAEFNSKLELDSLEGEIYNSIHEILSDPQNRTEIESKFPKKEIHRRNTGYALDVLSDSKQYNPSGTPINIAQLLCGSEGTLAFSKSITLRLDQLPPPQSVIIASHFDSIKSCLLATQIAMSFDLYMCEMMDKTILDCTKQNKTQQKNRNFISGDPKALLLCELRSDNPKTLTQQIEKFLKAIEASKLSYASAVLEGINVNKAFELRKAGLGLLGNLIGDKKAVACIEDTAVALSDLPNYISDFAALMEKNNQDIVYYAHAGAGELHLRPILNLKETTDVKRFRSITTEIAKLVKSYRGSFSGEHGDGIVRAEFIPFMVGEKNYQFFKTIKRAFDAKGILNPGKIVDSLPMDENFRTDITKEVTAIKTTLDFSDSKGILRATEKCNGSGDCRKLSEFGGTMCPSYRATRNEKDTTRARANALREFLSKPNSKNAFNHPELLEVFDLCLSCKACSSECPSSVNVAALKSEFLHQYQSVNGTSLKNILLAHNNRINSVLGLFPRITNWGYQNKVSSRFIKNLIGISQQRSIPLISSKTLNKHCQDPKNKTNNNSVKTIYLFNDEFTNRLDTEIGIATISLLQGLNYNVKIINNKESGRAYISKGFLKTAKQLANFNVRLYQDLISEKSVLLGIEPSAIFSFKDEYPKLVDTELIEHSKNIAKHTYLIEEFLIREIELDHIKSEQFSDLKKDIIFHGHCHQKALSTTKYSLDLLNFPSNFSAKEINSGCCGMAGSFGYEKDKYHISMAIGEQTLFPTIRQTEAETIVSANGTSCRHQIKDGANKKAFHPIELLLDALL
;
A
#
# COMPACT_ATOMS: atom_id res chain seq x y z
N MET A 1 11.71 -31.57 -23.58
CA MET A 1 11.45 -31.29 -22.15
C MET A 1 10.36 -30.23 -21.96
N ALA A 2 10.48 -29.00 -22.48
CA ALA A 2 9.48 -27.93 -22.28
C ALA A 2 8.03 -28.26 -22.70
N LYS A 3 7.84 -28.95 -23.84
CA LYS A 3 6.49 -29.31 -24.33
C LYS A 3 5.76 -30.30 -23.39
N ASN A 4 6.48 -31.26 -22.83
CA ASN A 4 5.94 -32.26 -21.89
C ASN A 4 5.56 -31.62 -20.54
N GLN A 5 6.39 -30.68 -20.07
CA GLN A 5 6.13 -29.93 -18.84
C GLN A 5 4.88 -29.03 -18.95
N GLN A 6 4.65 -28.43 -20.12
CA GLN A 6 3.46 -27.63 -20.36
C GLN A 6 2.19 -28.48 -20.38
N GLU A 7 2.22 -29.67 -21.00
CA GLU A 7 1.11 -30.63 -20.96
C GLU A 7 0.78 -31.08 -19.53
N HIS A 8 1.79 -31.36 -18.71
CA HIS A 8 1.61 -31.69 -17.30
C HIS A 8 0.95 -30.54 -16.50
N LEU A 9 1.34 -29.29 -16.75
CA LEU A 9 0.70 -28.12 -16.12
C LEU A 9 -0.76 -27.94 -16.55
N TYR A 10 -1.11 -28.24 -17.80
CA TYR A 10 -2.51 -28.24 -18.24
C TYR A 10 -3.33 -29.33 -17.54
N GLN A 11 -2.77 -30.53 -17.35
CA GLN A 11 -3.43 -31.59 -16.60
C GLN A 11 -3.65 -31.19 -15.14
N LEU A 12 -2.62 -30.65 -14.48
CA LEU A 12 -2.76 -30.13 -13.11
C LEU A 12 -3.85 -29.06 -13.04
N LYS A 13 -3.84 -28.08 -13.96
CA LYS A 13 -4.86 -27.02 -14.03
C LYS A 13 -6.29 -27.57 -14.05
N ASN A 14 -6.54 -28.68 -14.75
CA ASN A 14 -7.85 -29.29 -14.87
C ASN A 14 -8.26 -30.11 -13.63
N GLN A 15 -7.32 -30.46 -12.76
CA GLN A 15 -7.58 -31.20 -11.51
C GLN A 15 -7.84 -30.27 -10.32
N LEU A 16 -7.40 -29.01 -10.38
CA LEU A 16 -7.54 -28.05 -9.29
C LEU A 16 -8.93 -27.41 -9.28
N GLU A 17 -9.51 -27.23 -8.10
CA GLU A 17 -10.69 -26.37 -7.89
C GLU A 17 -10.30 -24.88 -7.98
N GLY A 18 -9.08 -24.58 -7.58
CA GLY A 18 -8.43 -23.29 -7.66
C GLY A 18 -8.02 -22.86 -9.08
N GLU A 19 -7.15 -21.86 -9.15
CA GLU A 19 -6.66 -21.33 -10.42
C GLU A 19 -5.17 -21.65 -10.58
N LEU A 20 -4.74 -21.99 -11.80
CA LEU A 20 -3.32 -22.16 -12.16
C LEU A 20 -2.99 -21.35 -13.40
N PHE A 21 -1.97 -20.48 -13.27
CA PHE A 21 -1.46 -19.61 -14.32
C PHE A 21 0.02 -19.91 -14.58
N PHE A 22 0.39 -19.97 -15.85
CA PHE A 22 1.77 -20.15 -16.30
C PHE A 22 2.07 -19.26 -17.52
N ASP A 23 1.26 -18.22 -17.73
CA ASP A 23 1.52 -17.14 -18.68
C ASP A 23 2.61 -16.19 -18.15
N ASP A 24 3.20 -15.43 -19.08
CA ASP A 24 4.31 -14.54 -18.79
C ASP A 24 3.93 -13.41 -17.82
N LEU A 25 2.69 -12.90 -17.86
CA LEU A 25 2.26 -11.85 -16.95
C LEU A 25 2.28 -12.36 -15.50
N HIS A 26 1.58 -13.46 -15.19
CA HIS A 26 1.52 -13.98 -13.83
C HIS A 26 2.89 -14.43 -13.35
N ARG A 27 3.68 -15.13 -14.18
CA ARG A 27 5.03 -15.54 -13.81
C ARG A 27 5.91 -14.33 -13.48
N SER A 28 5.90 -13.27 -14.30
CA SER A 28 6.66 -12.04 -14.02
C SER A 28 6.17 -11.30 -12.77
N LEU A 29 4.87 -11.24 -12.51
CA LEU A 29 4.32 -10.59 -11.30
C LEU A 29 4.75 -11.30 -10.01
N PHE A 30 4.81 -12.62 -10.05
CA PHE A 30 5.14 -13.47 -8.89
C PHE A 30 6.62 -13.83 -8.78
N ALA A 31 7.43 -13.44 -9.77
CA ALA A 31 8.89 -13.59 -9.74
C ALA A 31 9.58 -12.75 -8.67
N THR A 32 8.86 -11.82 -8.04
CA THR A 32 9.39 -10.88 -7.04
C THR A 32 8.48 -10.80 -5.81
N ASP A 33 9.06 -10.46 -4.66
CA ASP A 33 8.37 -10.00 -3.46
C ASP A 33 8.62 -8.50 -3.22
N ALA A 34 9.04 -8.06 -2.03
CA ALA A 34 9.49 -6.68 -1.78
C ALA A 34 11.03 -6.57 -1.65
N SER A 35 11.76 -7.69 -1.79
CA SER A 35 13.23 -7.76 -1.78
C SER A 35 13.86 -7.28 -3.09
N VAL A 36 15.17 -7.31 -3.18
CA VAL A 36 15.91 -6.96 -4.42
C VAL A 36 15.99 -8.09 -5.44
N TYR A 37 15.46 -9.28 -5.15
CA TYR A 37 15.60 -10.47 -5.99
C TYR A 37 14.45 -10.66 -6.98
N ARG A 38 14.73 -11.46 -8.01
CA ARG A 38 13.83 -11.90 -9.07
C ARG A 38 14.24 -13.27 -9.60
N ILE A 39 13.34 -14.25 -9.52
CA ILE A 39 13.47 -15.58 -10.15
C ILE A 39 12.12 -15.93 -10.76
N LEU A 40 12.08 -16.32 -12.04
CA LEU A 40 10.84 -16.57 -12.75
C LEU A 40 10.27 -17.94 -12.34
N PRO A 41 9.08 -18.01 -11.71
CA PRO A 41 8.50 -19.28 -11.30
C PRO A 41 8.02 -20.08 -12.51
N LEU A 42 7.89 -21.39 -12.32
CA LEU A 42 7.28 -22.32 -13.28
C LEU A 42 5.80 -21.96 -13.51
N ALA A 43 5.06 -21.76 -12.42
CA ALA A 43 3.63 -21.44 -12.45
C ALA A 43 3.20 -20.75 -11.14
N VAL A 44 2.00 -20.19 -11.13
CA VAL A 44 1.36 -19.56 -9.98
C VAL A 44 -0.01 -20.19 -9.76
N ALA A 45 -0.23 -20.73 -8.57
CA ALA A 45 -1.47 -21.38 -8.16
C ALA A 45 -2.19 -20.58 -7.07
N PHE A 46 -3.52 -20.48 -7.17
CA PHE A 46 -4.41 -19.93 -6.15
C PHE A 46 -5.37 -21.03 -5.69
N PRO A 47 -4.96 -21.88 -4.71
CA PRO A 47 -5.78 -23.00 -4.26
C PRO A 47 -7.05 -22.51 -3.56
N LYS A 48 -8.18 -23.19 -3.79
CA LYS A 48 -9.44 -22.97 -3.06
C LYS A 48 -9.63 -23.94 -1.91
N SER A 49 -8.97 -25.10 -1.98
CA SER A 49 -9.05 -26.14 -0.96
C SER A 49 -7.66 -26.67 -0.59
N TYR A 50 -7.61 -27.42 0.52
CA TYR A 50 -6.39 -28.11 0.93
C TYR A 50 -6.07 -29.32 0.04
N LEU A 51 -7.07 -29.83 -0.70
CA LEU A 51 -6.86 -30.86 -1.72
C LEU A 51 -6.02 -30.31 -2.88
N ASP A 52 -6.30 -29.10 -3.34
CA ASP A 52 -5.47 -28.41 -4.35
C ASP A 52 -4.00 -28.37 -3.93
N VAL A 53 -3.72 -28.03 -2.66
CA VAL A 53 -2.35 -27.97 -2.12
C VAL A 53 -1.68 -29.35 -2.18
N ARG A 54 -2.39 -30.42 -1.78
CA ARG A 54 -1.88 -31.80 -1.86
C ARG A 54 -1.60 -32.23 -3.29
N LEU A 55 -2.47 -31.86 -4.24
CA LEU A 55 -2.27 -32.15 -5.67
C LEU A 55 -1.02 -31.44 -6.20
N ILE A 56 -0.80 -30.18 -5.84
CA ILE A 56 0.39 -29.42 -6.25
C ILE A 56 1.67 -30.00 -5.63
N LEU A 57 1.65 -30.41 -4.35
CA LEU A 57 2.79 -31.09 -3.71
C LEU A 57 3.10 -32.43 -4.39
N THR A 58 2.07 -33.21 -4.71
CA THR A 58 2.21 -34.48 -5.45
C THR A 58 2.80 -34.25 -6.83
N PHE A 59 2.33 -33.21 -7.53
CA PHE A 59 2.87 -32.79 -8.82
C PHE A 59 4.34 -32.42 -8.72
N ALA A 60 4.69 -31.59 -7.72
CA ALA A 60 6.07 -31.14 -7.50
C ALA A 60 7.03 -32.32 -7.29
N LYS A 61 6.63 -33.26 -6.44
CA LYS A 61 7.37 -34.50 -6.15
C LYS A 61 7.53 -35.42 -7.37
N SER A 62 6.55 -35.45 -8.26
CA SER A 62 6.52 -36.35 -9.43
C SER A 62 7.21 -35.76 -10.67
N ASN A 63 7.43 -34.46 -10.68
CA ASN A 63 8.01 -33.72 -11.82
C ASN A 63 9.34 -33.03 -11.45
N ASP A 64 9.95 -33.41 -10.32
CA ASP A 64 11.21 -32.85 -9.81
C ASP A 64 11.24 -31.32 -9.83
N THR A 65 10.15 -30.71 -9.35
CA THR A 65 10.03 -29.26 -9.18
C THR A 65 9.70 -28.91 -7.73
N SER A 66 9.75 -27.63 -7.40
CA SER A 66 9.57 -27.12 -6.04
C SER A 66 8.26 -26.33 -5.90
N VAL A 67 7.89 -26.04 -4.66
CA VAL A 67 6.78 -25.17 -4.31
C VAL A 67 7.26 -24.03 -3.41
N ILE A 68 6.69 -22.85 -3.60
CA ILE A 68 6.95 -21.67 -2.78
C ILE A 68 5.62 -21.19 -2.21
N PHE A 69 5.47 -21.22 -0.90
CA PHE A 69 4.26 -20.72 -0.25
C PHE A 69 4.30 -19.19 -0.16
N ARG A 70 3.21 -18.54 -0.57
CA ARG A 70 3.10 -17.09 -0.59
C ARG A 70 1.77 -16.62 0.00
N THR A 71 1.83 -15.55 0.77
CA THR A 71 0.65 -14.80 1.21
C THR A 71 0.62 -13.42 0.52
N ALA A 72 0.87 -12.33 1.24
CA ALA A 72 0.83 -10.99 0.67
C ALA A 72 2.07 -10.62 -0.18
N GLY A 73 3.15 -11.42 -0.13
CA GLY A 73 4.39 -11.16 -0.86
C GLY A 73 5.06 -9.83 -0.48
N THR A 74 5.02 -9.46 0.80
CA THR A 74 5.60 -8.22 1.34
C THR A 74 6.98 -8.43 1.98
N SER A 75 7.61 -9.58 1.72
CA SER A 75 8.88 -9.94 2.35
C SER A 75 10.06 -9.19 1.73
N LEU A 76 11.06 -8.87 2.55
CA LEU A 76 12.19 -8.02 2.17
C LEU A 76 13.47 -8.80 1.84
N ALA A 77 13.50 -10.11 2.09
CA ALA A 77 14.72 -10.91 1.94
C ALA A 77 14.68 -11.98 0.84
N GLY A 78 13.62 -12.06 0.02
CA GLY A 78 13.55 -13.00 -1.10
C GLY A 78 12.92 -14.35 -0.74
N GLN A 79 12.20 -14.44 0.38
CA GLN A 79 11.56 -15.67 0.84
C GLN A 79 10.56 -16.25 -0.17
N CYS A 80 9.87 -15.38 -0.92
CA CYS A 80 8.85 -15.80 -1.88
C CYS A 80 9.38 -15.85 -3.33
N VAL A 81 10.70 -15.87 -3.52
CA VAL A 81 11.34 -15.83 -4.85
C VAL A 81 11.96 -17.19 -5.16
N GLY A 82 11.58 -17.81 -6.28
CA GLY A 82 12.08 -19.12 -6.70
C GLY A 82 11.51 -19.55 -8.05
N ASP A 83 12.02 -20.65 -8.58
CA ASP A 83 11.73 -21.18 -9.92
C ASP A 83 10.63 -22.25 -9.97
N GLY A 84 10.14 -22.71 -8.82
CA GLY A 84 9.05 -23.67 -8.70
C GLY A 84 7.64 -23.10 -8.91
N ILE A 85 6.63 -23.78 -8.37
CA ILE A 85 5.23 -23.33 -8.37
C ILE A 85 4.97 -22.44 -7.15
N VAL A 86 4.61 -21.19 -7.37
CA VAL A 86 4.19 -20.29 -6.29
C VAL A 86 2.74 -20.58 -5.91
N ILE A 87 2.50 -20.97 -4.66
CA ILE A 87 1.16 -21.20 -4.11
C ILE A 87 0.76 -19.96 -3.32
N ASP A 88 -0.10 -19.12 -3.89
CA ASP A 88 -0.63 -17.92 -3.24
C ASP A 88 -2.00 -18.18 -2.59
N VAL A 89 -2.03 -18.16 -1.26
CA VAL A 89 -3.24 -18.46 -0.46
C VAL A 89 -4.10 -17.24 -0.16
N SER A 90 -3.70 -16.06 -0.63
CA SER A 90 -4.26 -14.77 -0.21
C SER A 90 -5.67 -14.49 -0.71
N LYS A 91 -6.12 -15.21 -1.74
CA LYS A 91 -7.43 -15.01 -2.38
C LYS A 91 -8.56 -15.82 -1.75
N TYR A 92 -8.32 -17.09 -1.41
CA TYR A 92 -9.37 -18.04 -1.05
C TYR A 92 -9.26 -18.66 0.34
N LEU A 93 -8.04 -18.84 0.88
CA LEU A 93 -7.82 -19.50 2.17
C LEU A 93 -7.62 -18.46 3.29
N ASN A 94 -8.62 -17.63 3.52
CA ASN A 94 -8.58 -16.44 4.38
C ASN A 94 -9.71 -16.36 5.42
N LYS A 95 -10.21 -17.51 5.91
CA LYS A 95 -11.29 -17.57 6.90
C LYS A 95 -10.77 -17.62 8.34
N ILE A 96 -11.50 -16.95 9.24
CA ILE A 96 -11.45 -17.22 10.68
C ILE A 96 -12.28 -18.49 10.94
N LEU A 97 -11.68 -19.50 11.56
CA LEU A 97 -12.28 -20.84 11.69
C LEU A 97 -12.94 -21.07 13.05
N HIS A 98 -12.26 -20.69 14.13
CA HIS A 98 -12.76 -20.90 15.49
C HIS A 98 -12.22 -19.83 16.44
N PHE A 99 -13.07 -19.26 17.29
CA PHE A 99 -12.68 -18.29 18.31
C PHE A 99 -13.14 -18.77 19.69
N ASN A 100 -12.21 -18.82 20.64
CA ASN A 100 -12.48 -19.17 22.03
C ASN A 100 -12.11 -18.00 22.94
N LYS A 101 -13.13 -17.28 23.42
CA LYS A 101 -12.96 -16.13 24.32
C LYS A 101 -12.39 -16.51 25.68
N LYS A 102 -12.75 -17.68 26.23
CA LYS A 102 -12.34 -18.11 27.57
C LYS A 102 -10.85 -18.42 27.59
N GLU A 103 -10.39 -19.22 26.63
CA GLU A 103 -8.98 -19.58 26.47
C GLU A 103 -8.15 -18.48 25.79
N ARG A 104 -8.82 -17.44 25.29
CA ARG A 104 -8.22 -16.34 24.51
C ARG A 104 -7.41 -16.88 23.33
N THR A 105 -8.01 -17.78 22.56
CA THR A 105 -7.40 -18.37 21.38
C THR A 105 -8.26 -18.18 20.14
N ILE A 106 -7.61 -18.15 18.97
CA ILE A 106 -8.28 -18.08 17.68
C ILE A 106 -7.56 -18.95 16.65
N THR A 107 -8.31 -19.73 15.89
CA THR A 107 -7.83 -20.55 14.78
C THR A 107 -8.22 -19.89 13.46
N VAL A 108 -7.24 -19.69 12.59
CA VAL A 108 -7.39 -19.01 11.31
C VAL A 108 -6.73 -19.76 10.17
N GLN A 109 -7.21 -19.54 8.95
CA GLN A 109 -6.49 -19.92 7.74
C GLN A 109 -5.31 -18.95 7.48
N PRO A 110 -4.26 -19.37 6.76
CA PRO A 110 -3.04 -18.58 6.59
C PRO A 110 -3.25 -17.24 5.85
N GLY A 111 -4.31 -17.10 5.05
CA GLY A 111 -4.61 -15.90 4.27
C GLY A 111 -5.37 -14.80 5.02
N VAL A 112 -5.68 -14.96 6.31
CA VAL A 112 -6.36 -13.91 7.10
C VAL A 112 -5.43 -12.71 7.27
N VAL A 113 -5.92 -11.50 6.97
CA VAL A 113 -5.18 -10.24 7.18
C VAL A 113 -5.16 -9.91 8.68
N ARG A 114 -4.00 -9.49 9.21
CA ARG A 114 -3.85 -9.25 10.66
C ARG A 114 -4.82 -8.20 11.19
N ASP A 115 -4.98 -7.06 10.53
CA ASP A 115 -5.90 -6.02 11.03
C ASP A 115 -7.38 -6.40 10.84
N GLU A 116 -7.72 -7.27 9.89
CA GLU A 116 -9.08 -7.82 9.74
C GLU A 116 -9.41 -8.74 10.92
N LEU A 117 -8.44 -9.58 11.31
CA LEU A 117 -8.52 -10.37 12.54
C LEU A 117 -8.72 -9.49 13.78
N ASN A 118 -7.99 -8.38 13.89
CA ASN A 118 -8.15 -7.49 15.05
C ASN A 118 -9.43 -6.66 15.02
N ASN A 119 -9.95 -6.30 13.85
CA ASN A 119 -11.29 -5.72 13.73
C ASN A 119 -12.36 -6.70 14.27
N PHE A 120 -12.23 -7.99 13.96
CA PHE A 120 -13.12 -9.04 14.49
C PHE A 120 -12.98 -9.22 16.01
N LEU A 121 -11.76 -9.14 16.55
CA LEU A 121 -11.48 -9.40 17.97
C LEU A 121 -11.81 -8.22 18.91
N LYS A 122 -11.73 -6.99 18.40
CA LYS A 122 -11.89 -5.76 19.19
C LYS A 122 -13.17 -5.72 20.05
N PRO A 123 -14.37 -6.10 19.56
CA PRO A 123 -15.60 -6.13 20.38
C PRO A 123 -15.52 -7.06 21.60
N TYR A 124 -14.61 -8.03 21.60
CA TYR A 124 -14.43 -8.99 22.70
C TYR A 124 -13.38 -8.55 23.73
N GLY A 125 -12.78 -7.36 23.56
CA GLY A 125 -11.71 -6.86 24.44
C GLY A 125 -10.36 -7.55 24.22
N LEU A 126 -10.17 -8.21 23.08
CA LEU A 126 -8.98 -8.98 22.73
C LEU A 126 -8.36 -8.49 21.42
N PHE A 127 -7.08 -8.81 21.20
CA PHE A 127 -6.39 -8.61 19.92
C PHE A 127 -5.18 -9.54 19.79
N PHE A 128 -4.66 -9.66 18.57
CA PHE A 128 -3.37 -10.29 18.28
C PHE A 128 -2.24 -9.26 18.34
N GLY A 129 -1.33 -9.42 19.31
CA GLY A 129 -0.30 -8.47 19.72
C GLY A 129 0.64 -7.95 18.62
N PRO A 130 1.36 -8.84 17.90
CA PRO A 130 2.35 -8.44 16.90
C PRO A 130 1.79 -7.45 15.87
N ASN A 131 2.52 -6.37 15.62
CA ASN A 131 2.04 -5.20 14.87
C ASN A 131 3.08 -4.66 13.88
N THR A 132 3.10 -5.23 12.68
CA THR A 132 4.04 -4.83 11.62
C THR A 132 3.59 -3.56 10.89
N SER A 133 4.52 -2.92 10.18
CA SER A 133 4.20 -1.79 9.28
C SER A 133 3.24 -2.16 8.14
N THR A 134 3.07 -3.47 7.88
CA THR A 134 2.20 -4.03 6.85
C THR A 134 0.88 -4.60 7.40
N SER A 135 0.55 -4.38 8.68
CA SER A 135 -0.58 -4.97 9.44
C SER A 135 -1.93 -5.06 8.70
N ASN A 136 -2.23 -4.10 7.84
CA ASN A 136 -3.50 -4.01 7.08
C ASN A 136 -3.49 -4.74 5.73
N ARG A 137 -2.42 -5.50 5.44
CA ARG A 137 -2.33 -6.38 4.26
C ARG A 137 -1.45 -7.62 4.47
N CYS A 138 -0.55 -7.64 5.46
CA CYS A 138 0.15 -8.86 5.82
C CYS A 138 -0.86 -9.87 6.36
N MET A 139 -0.55 -11.13 6.15
CA MET A 139 -1.43 -12.24 6.49
C MET A 139 -0.75 -13.17 7.47
N ILE A 140 -1.55 -13.83 8.30
CA ILE A 140 -1.06 -14.64 9.43
C ILE A 140 -0.05 -15.69 8.98
N GLY A 141 -0.27 -16.36 7.85
CA GLY A 141 0.67 -17.37 7.34
C GLY A 141 2.05 -16.79 7.00
N GLY A 142 2.12 -15.56 6.46
CA GLY A 142 3.39 -14.87 6.22
C GLY A 142 4.05 -14.40 7.51
N MET A 143 3.26 -13.94 8.48
CA MET A 143 3.78 -13.57 9.81
C MET A 143 4.38 -14.77 10.53
N VAL A 144 3.74 -15.94 10.43
CA VAL A 144 4.30 -17.21 10.94
C VAL A 144 5.55 -17.60 10.16
N GLY A 145 5.53 -17.53 8.82
CA GLY A 145 6.70 -17.83 7.99
C GLY A 145 7.95 -17.03 8.38
N ASN A 146 7.80 -15.76 8.72
CA ASN A 146 8.92 -14.86 9.06
C ASN A 146 9.15 -14.66 10.57
N ASN A 147 8.32 -15.24 11.44
CA ASN A 147 8.26 -14.88 12.86
C ASN A 147 8.17 -13.35 13.10
N SER A 148 7.26 -12.68 12.40
CA SER A 148 7.17 -11.21 12.43
C SER A 148 6.85 -10.66 13.82
N SER A 149 7.30 -9.44 14.13
CA SER A 149 7.10 -8.83 15.45
C SER A 149 6.47 -7.43 15.39
N GLY A 150 7.20 -6.42 14.92
CA GLY A 150 6.72 -5.05 14.72
C GLY A 150 6.76 -4.15 15.96
N THR A 151 6.10 -2.99 15.92
CA THR A 151 6.39 -1.86 16.84
C THR A 151 6.05 -2.09 18.31
N THR A 152 5.24 -3.10 18.60
CA THR A 152 4.71 -3.37 19.95
C THR A 152 5.35 -4.60 20.62
N SER A 153 6.37 -5.20 20.00
CA SER A 153 6.96 -6.46 20.46
C SER A 153 7.56 -6.36 21.86
N ILE A 154 8.06 -5.18 22.26
CA ILE A 154 8.65 -4.96 23.59
C ILE A 154 7.64 -5.19 24.72
N LYS A 155 6.34 -5.08 24.40
CA LYS A 155 5.23 -5.30 25.35
C LYS A 155 4.52 -6.63 25.12
N TYR A 156 4.35 -7.03 23.86
CA TYR A 156 3.47 -8.16 23.51
C TYR A 156 4.19 -9.37 22.92
N GLY A 157 5.49 -9.34 22.66
CA GLY A 157 6.17 -10.49 22.08
C GLY A 157 6.19 -10.51 20.54
N THR A 158 6.74 -11.59 19.99
CA THR A 158 6.79 -11.93 18.56
C THR A 158 5.62 -12.82 18.14
N THR A 159 5.52 -13.15 16.85
CA THR A 159 4.52 -14.13 16.37
C THR A 159 4.74 -15.51 17.00
N ARG A 160 5.99 -15.97 17.16
CA ARG A 160 6.33 -17.27 17.76
C ARG A 160 5.79 -17.42 19.18
N ASP A 161 5.81 -16.35 19.97
CA ASP A 161 5.31 -16.33 21.35
C ASP A 161 3.79 -16.53 21.44
N LYS A 162 3.09 -16.31 20.33
CA LYS A 162 1.63 -16.45 20.23
C LYS A 162 1.18 -17.77 19.62
N ILE A 163 2.09 -18.62 19.16
CA ILE A 163 1.72 -19.89 18.52
C ILE A 163 1.30 -20.92 19.58
N VAL A 164 0.07 -21.41 19.44
CA VAL A 164 -0.48 -22.50 20.27
C VAL A 164 -0.45 -23.82 19.52
N ARG A 165 -0.88 -23.81 18.25
CA ARG A 165 -0.99 -25.00 17.41
C ARG A 165 -0.92 -24.63 15.93
N ILE A 166 -0.29 -25.48 15.12
CA ILE A 166 -0.35 -25.43 13.67
C ILE A 166 -0.78 -26.81 13.18
N ASP A 167 -1.89 -26.86 12.45
CA ASP A 167 -2.22 -28.01 11.60
C ASP A 167 -1.49 -27.80 10.27
N ALA A 168 -0.76 -28.80 9.81
CA ALA A 168 0.14 -28.70 8.68
C ALA A 168 -0.13 -29.79 7.62
N ILE A 169 0.25 -29.49 6.38
CA ILE A 169 0.40 -30.48 5.30
C ILE A 169 1.89 -30.63 5.04
N LEU A 170 2.40 -31.85 5.20
CA LEU A 170 3.81 -32.18 5.04
C LEU A 170 4.18 -32.40 3.56
N SER A 171 5.48 -32.52 3.27
CA SER A 171 6.02 -32.68 1.90
C SER A 171 5.46 -33.88 1.14
N ASN A 172 5.07 -34.95 1.84
CA ASN A 172 4.44 -36.14 1.26
C ASN A 172 2.91 -36.00 1.08
N GLY A 173 2.32 -34.86 1.47
CA GLY A 173 0.89 -34.59 1.41
C GLY A 173 0.07 -35.16 2.58
N SER A 174 0.68 -35.76 3.61
CA SER A 174 0.00 -36.16 4.85
C SER A 174 -0.26 -34.95 5.74
N GLU A 175 -1.26 -35.06 6.61
CA GLU A 175 -1.52 -34.04 7.64
C GLU A 175 -0.71 -34.34 8.90
N ALA A 176 -0.30 -33.29 9.59
CA ALA A 176 0.37 -33.36 10.88
C ALA A 176 -0.13 -32.25 11.80
N VAL A 177 -0.03 -32.47 13.10
CA VAL A 177 -0.49 -31.53 14.12
C VAL A 177 0.63 -31.23 15.08
N PHE A 178 1.10 -29.98 15.05
CA PHE A 178 2.10 -29.48 15.99
C PHE A 178 1.42 -28.57 17.02
N SER A 179 1.50 -28.95 18.29
CA SER A 179 0.95 -28.19 19.41
C SER A 179 1.87 -28.23 20.62
N VAL A 180 1.51 -27.49 21.66
CA VAL A 180 2.12 -27.62 22.98
C VAL A 180 1.91 -29.05 23.51
N LEU A 181 2.98 -29.71 23.94
CA LEU A 181 2.98 -31.08 24.48
C LEU A 181 3.70 -31.14 25.83
N GLN A 182 3.18 -31.98 26.72
CA GLN A 182 3.90 -32.45 27.90
C GLN A 182 4.86 -33.60 27.53
N PRO A 183 5.86 -33.93 28.38
CA PRO A 183 6.85 -34.96 28.07
C PRO A 183 6.26 -36.33 27.68
N ALA A 184 5.20 -36.77 28.37
CA ALA A 184 4.55 -38.05 28.04
C ALA A 184 3.92 -38.03 26.64
N GLU A 185 3.25 -36.94 26.27
CA GLU A 185 2.63 -36.76 24.95
C GLU A 185 3.69 -36.63 23.84
N PHE A 186 4.83 -35.99 24.15
CA PHE A 186 5.97 -35.91 23.25
C PHE A 186 6.55 -37.31 22.97
N ASN A 187 6.73 -38.13 24.00
CA ASN A 187 7.24 -39.50 23.83
C ASN A 187 6.31 -40.36 22.96
N SER A 188 4.99 -40.22 23.10
CA SER A 188 4.04 -40.90 22.21
C SER A 188 4.16 -40.47 20.74
N LYS A 189 4.65 -39.25 20.45
CA LYS A 189 4.92 -38.81 19.07
C LYS A 189 6.13 -39.51 18.45
N LEU A 190 7.11 -39.92 19.26
CA LEU A 190 8.31 -40.64 18.80
C LEU A 190 7.99 -42.06 18.29
N GLU A 191 6.88 -42.65 18.78
CA GLU A 191 6.46 -44.01 18.43
C GLU A 191 5.63 -44.08 17.13
N LEU A 192 5.32 -42.93 16.50
CA LEU A 192 4.53 -42.90 15.27
C LEU A 192 5.31 -43.40 14.06
N ASP A 193 4.78 -44.39 13.35
CA ASP A 193 5.28 -44.85 12.05
C ASP A 193 4.75 -43.96 10.91
N SER A 194 5.18 -42.70 10.90
CA SER A 194 4.79 -41.70 9.92
C SER A 194 5.85 -40.61 9.78
N LEU A 195 5.75 -39.79 8.73
CA LEU A 195 6.64 -38.63 8.56
C LEU A 195 6.58 -37.66 9.75
N GLU A 196 5.43 -37.54 10.43
CA GLU A 196 5.35 -36.78 11.67
C GLU A 196 6.25 -37.39 12.75
N GLY A 197 6.20 -38.71 12.94
CA GLY A 197 7.07 -39.41 13.90
C GLY A 197 8.56 -39.26 13.58
N GLU A 198 8.95 -39.36 12.30
CA GLU A 198 10.32 -39.12 11.84
C GLU A 198 10.82 -37.72 12.19
N ILE A 199 9.97 -36.70 12.03
CA ILE A 199 10.26 -35.32 12.43
C ILE A 199 10.53 -35.23 13.94
N TYR A 200 9.66 -35.81 14.76
CA TYR A 200 9.82 -35.80 16.22
C TYR A 200 11.08 -36.54 16.65
N ASN A 201 11.36 -37.71 16.07
CA ASN A 201 12.57 -38.50 16.32
C ASN A 201 13.83 -37.72 15.95
N SER A 202 13.89 -37.12 14.76
CA SER A 202 15.06 -36.35 14.32
C SER A 202 15.37 -35.17 15.25
N ILE A 203 14.35 -34.45 15.72
CA ILE A 203 14.51 -33.36 16.69
C ILE A 203 14.99 -33.90 18.04
N HIS A 204 14.45 -35.05 18.47
CA HIS A 204 14.83 -35.68 19.73
C HIS A 204 16.27 -36.18 19.72
N GLU A 205 16.72 -36.83 18.66
CA GLU A 205 18.10 -37.29 18.48
C GLU A 205 19.10 -36.14 18.62
N ILE A 206 18.82 -34.99 18.00
CA ILE A 206 19.68 -33.80 18.09
C ILE A 206 19.69 -33.24 19.51
N LEU A 207 18.50 -33.04 20.10
CA LEU A 207 18.36 -32.29 21.35
C LEU A 207 18.54 -33.11 22.61
N SER A 208 18.46 -34.45 22.56
CA SER A 208 18.67 -35.34 23.71
C SER A 208 20.11 -35.30 24.23
N ASP A 209 21.09 -35.11 23.34
CA ASP A 209 22.51 -34.95 23.68
C ASP A 209 22.78 -33.58 24.37
N PRO A 210 23.21 -33.57 25.65
CA PRO A 210 23.56 -32.34 26.35
C PRO A 210 24.65 -31.52 25.67
N GLN A 211 25.60 -32.15 24.96
CA GLN A 211 26.68 -31.42 24.27
C GLN A 211 26.14 -30.61 23.09
N ASN A 212 25.14 -31.14 22.38
CA ASN A 212 24.47 -30.41 21.31
C ASN A 212 23.70 -29.21 21.86
N ARG A 213 23.02 -29.37 23.01
CA ARG A 213 22.33 -28.24 23.67
C ARG A 213 23.30 -27.14 24.09
N THR A 214 24.47 -27.48 24.64
CA THR A 214 25.52 -26.51 24.97
C THR A 214 26.08 -25.81 23.73
N GLU A 215 26.29 -26.53 22.63
CA GLU A 215 26.71 -25.93 21.35
C GLU A 215 25.66 -24.93 20.84
N ILE A 216 24.38 -25.30 20.85
CA ILE A 216 23.27 -24.41 20.47
C ILE A 216 23.30 -23.14 21.32
N GLU A 217 23.31 -23.26 22.65
CA GLU A 217 23.30 -22.11 23.56
C GLU A 217 24.53 -21.19 23.40
N SER A 218 25.71 -21.77 23.16
CA SER A 218 26.95 -21.00 23.03
C SER A 218 27.06 -20.23 21.70
N LYS A 219 26.49 -20.78 20.61
CA LYS A 219 26.65 -20.20 19.27
C LYS A 219 25.49 -19.32 18.84
N PHE A 220 24.27 -19.60 19.30
CA PHE A 220 23.09 -18.79 19.00
C PHE A 220 23.21 -17.38 19.63
N PRO A 221 22.40 -16.42 19.15
CA PRO A 221 22.35 -15.08 19.73
C PRO A 221 21.97 -15.12 21.22
N LYS A 222 22.38 -14.10 21.99
CA LYS A 222 22.13 -14.04 23.44
C LYS A 222 20.63 -14.21 23.77
N LYS A 223 20.32 -14.97 24.82
CA LYS A 223 18.93 -15.26 25.25
C LYS A 223 18.12 -14.01 25.66
N GLU A 224 18.79 -12.93 26.05
CA GLU A 224 18.18 -11.63 26.39
C GLU A 224 17.73 -10.83 25.16
N ILE A 225 18.26 -11.13 23.96
CA ILE A 225 17.80 -10.52 22.71
C ILE A 225 16.47 -11.15 22.37
N HIS A 226 15.38 -10.40 22.47
CA HIS A 226 14.04 -10.97 22.30
C HIS A 226 13.70 -11.29 20.82
N ARG A 227 14.20 -10.49 19.86
CA ARG A 227 14.00 -10.72 18.42
C ARG A 227 15.13 -11.57 17.85
N ARG A 228 14.89 -12.89 17.73
CA ARG A 228 15.85 -13.86 17.18
C ARG A 228 15.19 -14.76 16.14
N ASN A 229 15.60 -14.61 14.90
CA ASN A 229 15.10 -15.40 13.78
C ASN A 229 16.19 -15.83 12.79
N THR A 230 17.37 -16.20 13.29
CA THR A 230 18.49 -16.70 12.47
C THR A 230 18.40 -18.23 12.35
N GLY A 231 17.89 -18.74 11.23
CA GLY A 231 17.67 -20.17 10.98
C GLY A 231 16.50 -20.76 11.79
N TYR A 232 16.55 -22.07 12.03
CA TYR A 232 15.52 -22.74 12.83
C TYR A 232 15.75 -22.54 14.33
N ALA A 233 14.67 -22.28 15.08
CA ALA A 233 14.68 -21.94 16.50
C ALA A 233 14.97 -23.15 17.43
N LEU A 234 16.13 -23.79 17.26
CA LEU A 234 16.58 -24.89 18.09
C LEU A 234 16.89 -24.47 19.52
N ASP A 235 17.33 -23.23 19.73
CA ASP A 235 17.53 -22.64 21.07
C ASP A 235 16.24 -22.64 21.89
N VAL A 236 15.10 -22.35 21.24
CA VAL A 236 13.79 -22.36 21.89
C VAL A 236 13.37 -23.78 22.27
N LEU A 237 13.58 -24.76 21.38
CA LEU A 237 13.23 -26.15 21.66
C LEU A 237 14.16 -26.80 22.71
N SER A 238 15.44 -26.45 22.73
CA SER A 238 16.41 -26.98 23.70
C SER A 238 16.11 -26.56 25.14
N ASP A 239 15.46 -25.41 25.32
CA ASP A 239 15.04 -24.88 26.63
C ASP A 239 13.70 -25.46 27.12
N SER A 240 13.11 -26.44 26.42
CA SER A 240 11.82 -27.04 26.79
C SER A 240 11.92 -28.04 27.94
N LYS A 241 10.79 -28.31 28.62
CA LYS A 241 10.65 -29.27 29.73
C LYS A 241 11.12 -30.69 29.40
N GLN A 242 11.17 -31.05 28.12
CA GLN A 242 11.68 -32.35 27.68
C GLN A 242 13.19 -32.50 27.97
N TYR A 243 13.94 -31.40 27.95
CA TYR A 243 15.40 -31.40 28.07
C TYR A 243 15.93 -30.54 29.23
N ASN A 244 15.12 -29.59 29.70
CA ASN A 244 15.40 -28.70 30.81
C ASN A 244 14.19 -28.65 31.78
N PRO A 245 14.28 -29.21 33.00
CA PRO A 245 13.15 -29.27 33.94
C PRO A 245 12.52 -27.92 34.30
N SER A 246 13.28 -26.82 34.26
CA SER A 246 12.79 -25.45 34.51
C SER A 246 12.19 -24.77 33.27
N GLY A 247 12.19 -25.46 32.13
CA GLY A 247 11.72 -24.98 30.85
C GLY A 247 10.21 -24.86 30.70
N THR A 248 9.78 -24.55 29.48
CA THR A 248 8.36 -24.53 29.08
C THR A 248 7.97 -25.81 28.33
N PRO A 249 6.68 -26.20 28.30
CA PRO A 249 6.26 -27.36 27.51
C PRO A 249 6.68 -27.23 26.04
N ILE A 250 7.12 -28.33 25.43
CA ILE A 250 7.68 -28.32 24.08
C ILE A 250 6.58 -28.06 23.04
N ASN A 251 6.87 -27.25 22.02
CA ASN A 251 5.94 -26.97 20.93
C ASN A 251 6.68 -26.88 19.59
N ILE A 252 6.60 -27.93 18.77
CA ILE A 252 7.25 -27.97 17.44
C ILE A 252 6.67 -26.90 16.51
N ALA A 253 5.45 -26.40 16.73
CA ALA A 253 4.89 -25.32 15.93
C ALA A 253 5.72 -24.02 16.04
N GLN A 254 6.49 -23.83 17.12
CA GLN A 254 7.42 -22.70 17.25
C GLN A 254 8.61 -22.78 16.28
N LEU A 255 9.00 -24.00 15.87
CA LEU A 255 10.02 -24.24 14.84
C LEU A 255 9.50 -23.85 13.45
N LEU A 256 8.23 -24.15 13.17
CA LEU A 256 7.58 -23.75 11.91
C LEU A 256 7.46 -22.22 11.81
N CYS A 257 7.36 -21.52 12.95
CA CYS A 257 7.36 -20.06 13.00
C CYS A 257 8.78 -19.51 12.79
N GLY A 258 9.03 -18.91 11.62
CA GLY A 258 10.36 -18.52 11.15
C GLY A 258 10.98 -19.48 10.13
N SER A 259 10.28 -20.56 9.76
CA SER A 259 10.77 -21.54 8.79
C SER A 259 10.67 -21.10 7.32
N GLU A 260 10.04 -19.97 7.03
CA GLU A 260 9.91 -19.43 5.67
C GLU A 260 9.27 -20.40 4.66
N GLY A 261 8.44 -21.34 5.15
CA GLY A 261 7.78 -22.34 4.32
C GLY A 261 8.69 -23.47 3.83
N THR A 262 9.88 -23.62 4.41
CA THR A 262 10.80 -24.71 4.05
C THR A 262 10.44 -26.05 4.70
N LEU A 263 9.60 -26.07 5.75
CA LEU A 263 9.32 -27.29 6.51
C LEU A 263 7.94 -27.89 6.20
N ALA A 264 6.89 -27.06 6.13
CA ALA A 264 5.54 -27.54 5.87
C ALA A 264 4.61 -26.41 5.38
N PHE A 265 3.45 -26.79 4.84
CA PHE A 265 2.36 -25.85 4.59
C PHE A 265 1.45 -25.72 5.82
N SER A 266 1.30 -24.52 6.36
CA SER A 266 0.38 -24.24 7.49
C SER A 266 -1.08 -24.20 7.02
N LYS A 267 -1.85 -25.26 7.29
CA LYS A 267 -3.27 -25.41 6.94
C LYS A 267 -4.16 -24.50 7.79
N SER A 268 -3.97 -24.54 9.11
CA SER A 268 -4.64 -23.69 10.10
C SER A 268 -3.68 -23.36 11.24
N ILE A 269 -3.82 -22.14 11.77
CA ILE A 269 -2.92 -21.57 12.77
C ILE A 269 -3.77 -21.14 13.96
N THR A 270 -3.52 -21.72 15.13
CA THR A 270 -4.15 -21.33 16.39
C THR A 270 -3.22 -20.42 17.17
N LEU A 271 -3.68 -19.20 17.42
CA LEU A 271 -2.95 -18.11 18.07
C LEU A 271 -3.52 -17.82 19.45
N ARG A 272 -2.65 -17.46 20.39
CA ARG A 272 -2.99 -16.83 21.66
C ARG A 272 -3.25 -15.35 21.46
N LEU A 273 -4.24 -14.82 22.18
CA LEU A 273 -4.67 -13.43 22.12
C LEU A 273 -4.31 -12.67 23.39
N ASP A 274 -4.03 -11.39 23.21
CA ASP A 274 -3.76 -10.43 24.27
C ASP A 274 -5.03 -9.63 24.59
N GLN A 275 -5.08 -9.06 25.79
CA GLN A 275 -6.11 -8.07 26.14
C GLN A 275 -5.81 -6.75 25.42
N LEU A 276 -6.86 -6.02 25.02
CA LEU A 276 -6.68 -4.70 24.42
C LEU A 276 -5.81 -3.80 25.30
N PRO A 277 -4.90 -3.00 24.69
CA PRO A 277 -4.09 -2.06 25.43
C PRO A 277 -4.98 -1.02 26.13
N PRO A 278 -4.51 -0.41 27.23
CA PRO A 278 -5.23 0.66 27.90
C PRO A 278 -5.62 1.79 26.95
N PRO A 279 -6.80 2.41 27.13
CA PRO A 279 -7.36 3.33 26.13
C PRO A 279 -6.67 4.70 26.09
N GLN A 280 -6.12 5.17 27.22
CA GLN A 280 -5.35 6.41 27.24
C GLN A 280 -3.96 6.12 26.67
N SER A 281 -3.59 6.84 25.61
CA SER A 281 -2.31 6.69 24.93
C SER A 281 -1.70 8.06 24.66
N VAL A 282 -0.41 8.19 24.95
CA VAL A 282 0.42 9.35 24.63
C VAL A 282 1.68 8.88 23.94
N ILE A 283 2.08 9.61 22.89
CA ILE A 283 3.42 9.47 22.31
C ILE A 283 4.26 10.66 22.70
N ILE A 284 5.43 10.42 23.27
CA ILE A 284 6.46 11.44 23.48
C ILE A 284 7.45 11.32 22.32
N ALA A 285 7.57 12.40 21.54
CA ALA A 285 8.48 12.51 20.40
C ALA A 285 9.67 13.39 20.77
N SER A 286 10.78 12.77 21.17
CA SER A 286 12.02 13.45 21.53
C SER A 286 12.90 13.67 20.29
N HIS A 287 13.53 14.85 20.21
CA HIS A 287 14.29 15.34 19.07
C HIS A 287 15.78 15.43 19.38
N PHE A 288 16.62 14.97 18.46
CA PHE A 288 18.05 14.82 18.68
C PHE A 288 18.88 15.42 17.53
N ASP A 289 20.00 16.03 17.88
CA ASP A 289 21.00 16.55 16.94
C ASP A 289 21.95 15.48 16.41
N SER A 290 21.89 14.25 16.95
CA SER A 290 22.66 13.11 16.45
C SER A 290 21.94 11.77 16.65
N ILE A 291 22.24 10.81 15.76
CA ILE A 291 21.82 9.40 15.87
C ILE A 291 22.32 8.80 17.20
N LYS A 292 23.58 9.09 17.57
CA LYS A 292 24.21 8.59 18.79
C LYS A 292 23.46 9.03 20.04
N SER A 293 23.11 10.32 20.16
CA SER A 293 22.36 10.84 21.31
C SER A 293 20.97 10.19 21.44
N CYS A 294 20.28 9.96 20.31
CA CYS A 294 18.98 9.29 20.27
C CYS A 294 19.06 7.86 20.83
N LEU A 295 20.08 7.11 20.43
CA LEU A 295 20.24 5.71 20.82
C LEU A 295 20.77 5.55 22.26
N LEU A 296 21.58 6.50 22.76
CA LEU A 296 21.88 6.58 24.20
C LEU A 296 20.61 6.85 25.02
N ALA A 297 19.75 7.76 24.55
CA ALA A 297 18.46 8.04 25.20
C ALA A 297 17.49 6.85 25.16
N THR A 298 17.63 5.94 24.19
CA THR A 298 16.81 4.72 24.11
C THR A 298 17.00 3.84 25.36
N GLN A 299 18.22 3.70 25.90
CA GLN A 299 18.44 2.94 27.14
C GLN A 299 17.73 3.57 28.34
N ILE A 300 17.74 4.91 28.41
CA ILE A 300 17.01 5.66 29.44
C ILE A 300 15.51 5.43 29.28
N ALA A 301 15.00 5.55 28.05
CA ALA A 301 13.59 5.34 27.74
C ALA A 301 13.12 3.92 28.08
N MET A 302 13.95 2.90 27.84
CA MET A 302 13.63 1.49 28.14
C MET A 302 13.68 1.14 29.63
N SER A 303 14.06 2.07 30.51
CA SER A 303 13.82 1.91 31.96
C SER A 303 12.36 2.14 32.37
N PHE A 304 11.52 2.61 31.44
CA PHE A 304 10.08 2.81 31.62
C PHE A 304 9.27 1.69 30.98
N ASP A 305 8.05 1.46 31.49
CA ASP A 305 7.11 0.47 30.92
C ASP A 305 6.44 1.01 29.64
N LEU A 306 7.16 0.93 28.53
CA LEU A 306 6.73 1.44 27.23
C LEU A 306 5.94 0.40 26.42
N TYR A 307 5.00 0.89 25.61
CA TYR A 307 4.28 0.09 24.62
C TYR A 307 4.94 0.12 23.25
N MET A 308 5.71 1.17 22.98
CA MET A 308 6.45 1.40 21.75
C MET A 308 7.70 2.25 22.06
N CYS A 309 8.81 1.96 21.39
CA CYS A 309 10.04 2.77 21.43
C CYS A 309 10.73 2.68 20.07
N GLU A 310 10.44 3.64 19.20
CA GLU A 310 10.79 3.63 17.77
C GLU A 310 11.65 4.82 17.38
N MET A 311 12.56 4.62 16.43
CA MET A 311 13.42 5.68 15.92
C MET A 311 13.19 5.96 14.43
N MET A 312 13.26 7.24 14.06
CA MET A 312 13.28 7.71 12.67
C MET A 312 14.40 8.71 12.45
N ASP A 313 15.16 8.58 11.36
CA ASP A 313 16.24 9.50 11.01
C ASP A 313 15.83 10.65 10.11
N LYS A 314 16.76 11.59 9.94
CA LYS A 314 16.62 12.73 9.02
C LYS A 314 16.25 12.32 7.60
N THR A 315 16.81 11.23 7.06
CA THR A 315 16.55 10.84 5.66
C THR A 315 15.08 10.54 5.43
N ILE A 316 14.44 9.80 6.35
CA ILE A 316 13.01 9.54 6.29
C ILE A 316 12.22 10.83 6.50
N LEU A 317 12.60 11.66 7.48
CA LEU A 317 11.92 12.92 7.75
C LEU A 317 11.98 13.89 6.56
N ASP A 318 13.10 13.91 5.83
CA ASP A 318 13.25 14.71 4.61
C ASP A 318 12.37 14.17 3.48
N CYS A 319 12.22 12.84 3.35
CA CYS A 319 11.28 12.25 2.40
C CYS A 319 9.81 12.65 2.68
N THR A 320 9.45 12.92 3.94
CA THR A 320 8.09 13.38 4.30
C THR A 320 7.80 14.80 3.80
N LYS A 321 8.83 15.64 3.58
CA LYS A 321 8.68 17.03 3.10
C LYS A 321 8.01 17.10 1.73
N GLN A 322 8.20 16.10 0.87
CA GLN A 322 7.64 16.05 -0.49
C GLN A 322 6.41 15.13 -0.62
N ASN A 323 6.03 14.41 0.43
CA ASN A 323 4.86 13.53 0.41
C ASN A 323 3.62 14.26 0.95
N LYS A 324 2.61 14.49 0.09
CA LYS A 324 1.39 15.24 0.40
C LYS A 324 0.64 14.75 1.65
N THR A 325 0.61 13.43 1.86
CA THR A 325 -0.08 12.82 3.02
C THR A 325 0.74 13.03 4.29
N GLN A 326 2.05 12.79 4.23
CA GLN A 326 2.92 12.87 5.40
C GLN A 326 3.24 14.29 5.85
N GLN A 327 3.12 15.30 4.97
CA GLN A 327 3.18 16.70 5.37
C GLN A 327 2.17 17.05 6.48
N LYS A 328 1.01 16.39 6.52
CA LYS A 328 -0.02 16.60 7.56
C LYS A 328 0.31 15.90 8.89
N ASN A 329 1.20 14.91 8.84
CA ASN A 329 1.56 14.05 9.96
C ASN A 329 2.82 14.52 10.70
N ARG A 330 3.43 15.63 10.28
CA ARG A 330 4.73 16.09 10.79
C ARG A 330 4.70 17.38 11.61
N ASN A 331 3.52 17.86 12.00
CA ASN A 331 3.36 19.14 12.72
C ASN A 331 4.06 19.19 14.08
N PHE A 332 4.37 18.03 14.67
CA PHE A 332 5.04 17.94 15.96
C PHE A 332 6.57 18.05 15.88
N ILE A 333 7.12 18.11 14.66
CA ILE A 333 8.58 18.18 14.46
C ILE A 333 9.06 19.60 14.78
N SER A 334 9.93 19.73 15.77
CA SER A 334 10.61 20.97 16.14
C SER A 334 12.01 21.04 15.53
N GLY A 335 12.34 22.14 14.85
CA GLY A 335 13.64 22.33 14.19
C GLY A 335 13.87 21.40 12.99
N ASP A 336 15.11 20.96 12.79
CA ASP A 336 15.51 20.00 11.74
C ASP A 336 16.28 18.82 12.38
N PRO A 337 15.60 17.93 13.13
CA PRO A 337 16.24 16.88 13.90
C PRO A 337 17.02 15.91 13.01
N LYS A 338 18.17 15.42 13.53
CA LYS A 338 18.87 14.27 12.93
C LYS A 338 18.18 12.95 13.23
N ALA A 339 17.48 12.87 14.36
CA ALA A 339 16.65 11.74 14.73
C ALA A 339 15.46 12.13 15.61
N LEU A 340 14.41 11.31 15.55
CA LEU A 340 13.31 11.28 16.49
C LEU A 340 13.30 9.94 17.23
N LEU A 341 13.01 9.98 18.53
CA LEU A 341 12.62 8.82 19.32
C LEU A 341 11.14 8.97 19.70
N LEU A 342 10.32 8.01 19.30
CA LEU A 342 8.88 7.96 19.56
C LEU A 342 8.60 6.91 20.63
N CYS A 343 8.19 7.34 21.81
CA CYS A 343 7.89 6.47 22.95
C CYS A 343 6.40 6.53 23.29
N GLU A 344 5.72 5.38 23.31
CA GLU A 344 4.30 5.30 23.69
C GLU A 344 4.14 4.87 25.15
N LEU A 345 3.42 5.68 25.92
CA LEU A 345 2.92 5.39 27.26
C LEU A 345 1.41 5.18 27.21
N ARG A 346 0.90 4.22 27.98
CA ARG A 346 -0.53 3.94 28.08
C ARG A 346 -0.96 3.66 29.51
N SER A 347 -2.18 4.04 29.85
CA SER A 347 -2.78 3.77 31.16
C SER A 347 -4.30 3.68 31.09
N ASP A 348 -4.91 2.97 32.06
CA ASP A 348 -6.36 3.01 32.27
C ASP A 348 -6.78 4.25 33.08
N ASN A 349 -5.83 4.92 33.75
CA ASN A 349 -6.08 6.08 34.59
C ASN A 349 -5.31 7.31 34.08
N PRO A 350 -6.02 8.41 33.72
CA PRO A 350 -5.38 9.66 33.27
C PRO A 350 -4.35 10.23 34.25
N LYS A 351 -4.59 10.16 35.57
CA LYS A 351 -3.65 10.68 36.58
C LYS A 351 -2.35 9.89 36.60
N THR A 352 -2.44 8.57 36.49
CA THR A 352 -1.27 7.69 36.40
C THR A 352 -0.49 7.97 35.12
N LEU A 353 -1.18 8.18 33.99
CA LEU A 353 -0.55 8.54 32.72
C LEU A 353 0.20 9.87 32.83
N THR A 354 -0.40 10.91 33.42
CA THR A 354 0.27 12.20 33.66
C THR A 354 1.55 12.02 34.48
N GLN A 355 1.50 11.24 35.57
CA GLN A 355 2.68 10.95 36.39
C GLN A 355 3.77 10.19 35.61
N GLN A 356 3.39 9.26 34.72
CA GLN A 356 4.33 8.56 33.86
C GLN A 356 4.99 9.52 32.86
N ILE A 357 4.22 10.42 32.26
CA ILE A 357 4.70 11.45 31.32
C ILE A 357 5.70 12.38 32.01
N GLU A 358 5.36 12.93 33.17
CA GLU A 358 6.23 13.83 33.94
C GLU A 358 7.56 13.17 34.32
N LYS A 359 7.51 11.92 34.80
CA LYS A 359 8.72 11.15 35.14
C LYS A 359 9.58 10.88 33.91
N PHE A 360 8.96 10.51 32.78
CA PHE A 360 9.66 10.26 31.53
C PHE A 360 10.36 11.52 31.01
N LEU A 361 9.63 12.65 30.92
CA LEU A 361 10.17 13.92 30.46
C LEU A 361 11.33 14.39 31.34
N LYS A 362 11.19 14.29 32.67
CA LYS A 362 12.25 14.65 33.61
C LYS A 362 13.53 13.81 33.41
N ALA A 363 13.39 12.51 33.13
CA ALA A 363 14.53 11.63 32.87
C ALA A 363 15.23 11.97 31.54
N ILE A 364 14.44 12.22 30.48
CA ILE A 364 14.97 12.61 29.17
C ILE A 364 15.65 14.00 29.24
N GLU A 365 15.05 14.97 29.92
CA GLU A 365 15.63 16.30 30.10
C GLU A 365 16.93 16.24 30.92
N ALA A 366 16.95 15.47 32.02
CA ALA A 366 18.14 15.28 32.85
C ALA A 366 19.32 14.65 32.07
N SER A 367 19.04 13.87 31.02
CA SER A 367 20.07 13.29 30.16
C SER A 367 20.81 14.33 29.32
N LYS A 368 20.21 15.50 29.04
CA LYS A 368 20.71 16.53 28.13
C LYS A 368 21.02 16.03 26.71
N LEU A 369 20.45 14.89 26.30
CA LEU A 369 20.68 14.28 24.99
C LEU A 369 19.73 14.82 23.90
N SER A 370 18.51 15.21 24.26
CA SER A 370 17.50 15.77 23.35
C SER A 370 17.35 17.28 23.53
N TYR A 371 17.12 18.02 22.44
CA TYR A 371 16.86 19.47 22.49
C TYR A 371 15.38 19.84 22.60
N ALA A 372 14.47 18.92 22.26
CA ALA A 372 13.02 19.13 22.37
C ALA A 372 12.29 17.79 22.57
N SER A 373 11.14 17.82 23.23
CA SER A 373 10.23 16.67 23.36
C SER A 373 8.78 17.13 23.19
N ALA A 374 8.09 16.64 22.16
CA ALA A 374 6.69 16.93 21.92
C ALA A 374 5.80 15.84 22.51
N VAL A 375 4.79 16.22 23.29
CA VAL A 375 3.78 15.31 23.85
C VAL A 375 2.59 15.26 22.91
N LEU A 376 2.27 14.08 22.38
CA LEU A 376 1.22 13.87 21.39
C LEU A 376 0.05 13.11 22.01
N GLU A 377 -1.13 13.68 21.84
CA GLU A 377 -2.39 13.14 22.39
C GLU A 377 -3.46 13.04 21.30
N GLY A 378 -4.48 12.21 21.54
CA GLY A 378 -5.65 12.07 20.66
C GLY A 378 -5.26 11.75 19.22
N ILE A 379 -5.73 12.58 18.27
CA ILE A 379 -5.47 12.36 16.84
C ILE A 379 -3.98 12.45 16.47
N ASN A 380 -3.17 13.16 17.25
CA ASN A 380 -1.74 13.34 16.96
C ASN A 380 -0.92 12.07 17.23
N VAL A 381 -1.38 11.19 18.13
CA VAL A 381 -0.81 9.85 18.32
C VAL A 381 -0.89 9.04 17.02
N ASN A 382 -2.08 9.00 16.40
CA ASN A 382 -2.28 8.30 15.13
C ASN A 382 -1.44 8.89 14.01
N LYS A 383 -1.27 10.21 13.95
CA LYS A 383 -0.39 10.86 12.97
C LYS A 383 1.07 10.41 13.09
N ALA A 384 1.60 10.29 14.31
CA ALA A 384 2.95 9.81 14.54
C ALA A 384 3.11 8.33 14.13
N PHE A 385 2.12 7.48 14.44
CA PHE A 385 2.10 6.09 13.96
C PHE A 385 2.09 6.00 12.43
N GLU A 386 1.23 6.76 11.77
CA GLU A 386 1.15 6.76 10.30
C GLU A 386 2.45 7.26 9.66
N LEU A 387 3.10 8.27 10.26
CA LEU A 387 4.41 8.75 9.83
C LEU A 387 5.49 7.66 9.95
N ARG A 388 5.56 6.99 11.10
CA ARG A 388 6.51 5.89 11.36
C ARG A 388 6.27 4.69 10.45
N LYS A 389 5.01 4.35 10.20
CA LYS A 389 4.59 3.25 9.32
C LYS A 389 4.94 3.52 7.85
N ALA A 390 4.88 4.78 7.42
CA ALA A 390 5.20 5.19 6.06
C ALA A 390 6.70 5.13 5.70
N GLY A 391 7.59 5.09 6.70
CA GLY A 391 9.04 5.23 6.55
C GLY A 391 9.65 4.41 5.41
N LEU A 392 9.38 3.09 5.38
CA LEU A 392 9.91 2.20 4.34
C LEU A 392 9.46 2.59 2.94
N GLY A 393 8.17 2.90 2.76
CA GLY A 393 7.63 3.26 1.46
C GLY A 393 8.14 4.61 0.96
N LEU A 394 8.43 5.55 1.87
CA LEU A 394 8.97 6.86 1.55
C LEU A 394 10.37 6.79 0.90
N LEU A 395 11.18 5.79 1.27
CA LEU A 395 12.52 5.59 0.69
C LEU A 395 12.51 5.26 -0.81
N GLY A 396 11.38 4.79 -1.34
CA GLY A 396 11.19 4.62 -2.78
C GLY A 396 11.28 5.95 -3.57
N ASN A 397 11.07 7.09 -2.91
CA ASN A 397 11.10 8.42 -3.52
C ASN A 397 12.50 8.99 -3.76
N LEU A 398 13.57 8.31 -3.32
CA LEU A 398 14.94 8.70 -3.67
C LEU A 398 15.09 8.76 -5.21
N ILE A 399 15.55 9.89 -5.74
CA ILE A 399 15.57 10.15 -7.18
C ILE A 399 16.80 9.52 -7.84
N GLY A 400 16.59 8.79 -8.94
CA GLY A 400 17.65 8.12 -9.71
C GLY A 400 17.82 6.64 -9.35
N ASP A 401 18.94 6.07 -9.79
CA ASP A 401 19.22 4.62 -9.68
C ASP A 401 19.82 4.21 -8.33
N LYS A 402 20.43 5.15 -7.61
CA LYS A 402 20.87 4.94 -6.23
C LYS A 402 19.64 4.87 -5.32
N LYS A 403 19.43 3.73 -4.67
CA LYS A 403 18.28 3.48 -3.78
C LYS A 403 18.77 3.02 -2.41
N ALA A 404 17.94 3.21 -1.39
CA ALA A 404 18.15 2.61 -0.07
C ALA A 404 17.82 1.11 -0.15
N VAL A 405 18.86 0.28 -0.18
CA VAL A 405 18.74 -1.15 -0.47
C VAL A 405 18.63 -1.97 0.82
N ALA A 406 17.77 -3.00 0.78
CA ALA A 406 17.60 -3.97 1.84
C ALA A 406 18.71 -5.02 1.87
N CYS A 407 19.69 -4.89 2.77
CA CYS A 407 20.73 -5.92 2.95
C CYS A 407 21.16 -6.16 4.40
N ILE A 408 21.22 -5.11 5.22
CA ILE A 408 21.69 -5.16 6.62
C ILE A 408 20.62 -4.67 7.61
N GLU A 409 19.36 -4.80 7.21
CA GLU A 409 18.24 -4.07 7.79
C GLU A 409 17.44 -4.82 8.85
N ASP A 410 18.02 -5.80 9.52
CA ASP A 410 17.28 -6.70 10.42
C ASP A 410 18.15 -7.20 11.59
N THR A 411 19.13 -6.38 11.99
CA THR A 411 20.13 -6.78 12.99
C THR A 411 19.67 -6.40 14.39
N ALA A 412 19.70 -7.34 15.32
CA ALA A 412 19.34 -7.12 16.72
C ALA A 412 20.50 -7.45 17.67
N VAL A 413 20.76 -6.57 18.62
CA VAL A 413 21.74 -6.76 19.70
C VAL A 413 21.07 -6.55 21.06
N ALA A 414 21.73 -6.95 22.15
CA ALA A 414 21.22 -6.67 23.48
C ALA A 414 21.18 -5.15 23.71
N LEU A 415 20.19 -4.66 24.48
CA LEU A 415 20.06 -3.22 24.76
C LEU A 415 21.30 -2.63 25.44
N SER A 416 22.00 -3.43 26.26
CA SER A 416 23.27 -3.04 26.89
C SER A 416 24.42 -2.87 25.88
N ASP A 417 24.37 -3.59 24.76
CA ASP A 417 25.40 -3.55 23.72
C ASP A 417 25.12 -2.49 22.65
N LEU A 418 23.86 -2.05 22.55
CA LEU A 418 23.37 -1.17 21.51
C LEU A 418 24.27 0.06 21.28
N PRO A 419 24.72 0.83 22.30
CA PRO A 419 25.57 2.01 22.08
C PRO A 419 26.90 1.71 21.41
N ASN A 420 27.56 0.64 21.83
CA ASN A 420 28.87 0.24 21.30
C ASN A 420 28.68 -0.30 19.87
N TYR A 421 27.66 -1.14 19.67
CA TYR A 421 27.31 -1.67 18.36
C TYR A 421 27.08 -0.56 17.32
N ILE A 422 26.35 0.51 17.68
CA ILE A 422 26.11 1.64 16.78
C ILE A 422 27.40 2.39 16.46
N SER A 423 28.28 2.58 17.45
CA SER A 423 29.56 3.26 17.25
C SER A 423 30.42 2.50 16.23
N ASP A 424 30.53 1.18 16.41
CA ASP A 424 31.29 0.31 15.52
C ASP A 424 30.65 0.24 14.13
N PHE A 425 29.32 0.19 14.08
CA PHE A 425 28.55 0.21 12.84
C PHE A 425 28.78 1.50 12.06
N ALA A 426 28.71 2.66 12.72
CA ALA A 426 28.96 3.95 12.09
C ALA A 426 30.40 4.03 11.53
N ALA A 427 31.40 3.58 12.29
CA ALA A 427 32.79 3.52 11.83
C ALA A 427 32.97 2.60 10.60
N LEU A 428 32.30 1.45 10.58
CA LEU A 428 32.33 0.51 9.45
C LEU A 428 31.76 1.15 8.18
N MET A 429 30.76 2.02 8.32
CA MET A 429 30.06 2.65 7.22
C MET A 429 30.81 3.87 6.68
N GLU A 430 31.46 4.62 7.58
CA GLU A 430 32.42 5.66 7.20
C GLU A 430 33.59 5.05 6.42
N LYS A 431 34.18 3.95 6.92
CA LYS A 431 35.20 3.17 6.20
C LYS A 431 34.70 2.71 4.83
N ASN A 432 33.44 2.31 4.75
CA ASN A 432 32.81 1.91 3.51
C ASN A 432 32.27 3.10 2.70
N ASN A 433 32.47 4.38 3.06
CA ASN A 433 31.94 5.58 2.39
C ASN A 433 30.44 5.51 2.05
N GLN A 434 29.61 5.09 3.00
CA GLN A 434 28.17 4.91 2.83
C GLN A 434 27.36 5.85 3.71
N ASP A 435 26.44 6.57 3.08
CA ASP A 435 25.32 7.22 3.78
C ASP A 435 24.26 6.17 4.12
N ILE A 436 23.75 6.21 5.34
CA ILE A 436 22.85 5.18 5.86
C ILE A 436 21.54 5.81 6.29
N VAL A 437 20.47 5.12 5.93
CA VAL A 437 19.15 5.39 6.49
C VAL A 437 18.96 4.59 7.77
N TYR A 438 18.67 5.28 8.88
CA TYR A 438 18.33 4.65 10.16
C TYR A 438 16.82 4.70 10.40
N TYR A 439 16.23 3.52 10.58
CA TYR A 439 14.93 3.37 11.24
C TYR A 439 14.97 2.13 12.11
N ALA A 440 14.41 2.18 13.30
CA ALA A 440 14.67 1.11 14.26
C ALA A 440 13.51 0.87 15.19
N HIS A 441 13.35 -0.39 15.55
CA HIS A 441 12.69 -0.82 16.76
C HIS A 441 13.68 -0.67 17.93
N ALA A 442 14.03 0.58 18.22
CA ALA A 442 15.15 0.94 19.09
C ALA A 442 15.03 0.28 20.47
N GLY A 443 13.82 0.23 21.03
CA GLY A 443 13.57 -0.43 22.31
C GLY A 443 13.70 -1.95 22.32
N ALA A 444 13.71 -2.59 21.14
CA ALA A 444 13.97 -4.02 20.99
C ALA A 444 15.44 -4.33 20.68
N GLY A 445 16.31 -3.32 20.62
CA GLY A 445 17.70 -3.46 20.21
C GLY A 445 17.87 -3.81 18.73
N GLU A 446 16.83 -3.63 17.91
CA GLU A 446 16.82 -3.98 16.49
C GLU A 446 16.90 -2.73 15.62
N LEU A 447 17.88 -2.73 14.72
CA LEU A 447 18.16 -1.64 13.81
C LEU A 447 17.87 -2.08 12.37
N HIS A 448 17.14 -1.23 11.65
CA HIS A 448 17.01 -1.36 10.21
C HIS A 448 17.84 -0.28 9.52
N LEU A 449 18.88 -0.76 8.85
CA LEU A 449 19.93 0.06 8.27
C LEU A 449 19.98 -0.25 6.78
N ARG A 450 19.94 0.79 5.95
CA ARG A 450 19.96 0.62 4.49
C ARG A 450 21.07 1.47 3.88
N PRO A 451 22.07 0.86 3.22
CA PRO A 451 23.03 1.58 2.40
C PRO A 451 22.37 2.11 1.13
N ILE A 452 22.95 3.18 0.57
CA ILE A 452 22.51 3.77 -0.70
C ILE A 452 23.38 3.22 -1.82
N LEU A 453 22.83 2.29 -2.61
CA LEU A 453 23.53 1.55 -3.66
C LEU A 453 22.78 1.59 -4.99
N ASN A 454 23.52 1.47 -6.09
CA ASN A 454 23.00 1.25 -7.43
C ASN A 454 23.24 -0.20 -7.86
N LEU A 455 22.24 -1.08 -7.66
CA LEU A 455 22.33 -2.50 -8.06
C LEU A 455 22.31 -2.73 -9.59
N LYS A 456 22.36 -1.67 -10.40
CA LYS A 456 22.58 -1.74 -11.84
C LYS A 456 24.08 -1.67 -12.18
N GLU A 457 24.95 -1.46 -11.20
CA GLU A 457 26.41 -1.39 -11.36
C GLU A 457 27.10 -2.55 -10.63
N THR A 458 28.05 -3.21 -11.31
CA THR A 458 28.82 -4.33 -10.76
C THR A 458 29.58 -3.97 -9.48
N THR A 459 30.07 -2.73 -9.38
CA THR A 459 30.78 -2.20 -8.21
C THR A 459 29.90 -2.20 -6.97
N ASP A 460 28.67 -1.73 -7.09
CA ASP A 460 27.73 -1.63 -5.97
C ASP A 460 27.09 -2.99 -5.63
N VAL A 461 27.01 -3.93 -6.59
CA VAL A 461 26.69 -5.34 -6.30
C VAL A 461 27.76 -6.00 -5.43
N LYS A 462 29.05 -5.80 -5.74
CA LYS A 462 30.15 -6.29 -4.89
C LYS A 462 30.12 -5.66 -3.51
N ARG A 463 29.80 -4.36 -3.45
CA ARG A 463 29.67 -3.60 -2.20
C ARG A 463 28.48 -4.06 -1.35
N PHE A 464 27.37 -4.43 -1.97
CA PHE A 464 26.21 -5.04 -1.31
C PHE A 464 26.64 -6.31 -0.54
N ARG A 465 27.43 -7.20 -1.16
CA ARG A 465 27.99 -8.39 -0.48
C ARG A 465 29.02 -8.04 0.59
N SER A 466 29.97 -7.13 0.30
CA SER A 466 31.05 -6.81 1.23
C SER A 466 30.53 -6.18 2.52
N ILE A 467 29.64 -5.19 2.40
CA ILE A 467 29.01 -4.52 3.54
C ILE A 467 28.24 -5.55 4.38
N THR A 468 27.42 -6.38 3.75
CA THR A 468 26.61 -7.38 4.46
C THR A 468 27.48 -8.39 5.21
N THR A 469 28.59 -8.82 4.60
CA THR A 469 29.58 -9.69 5.25
C THR A 469 30.26 -9.01 6.44
N GLU A 470 30.68 -7.75 6.30
CA GLU A 470 31.29 -7.01 7.42
C GLU A 470 30.29 -6.80 8.57
N ILE A 471 29.01 -6.57 8.27
CA ILE A 471 27.96 -6.48 9.29
C ILE A 471 27.66 -7.82 9.94
N ALA A 472 27.62 -8.92 9.19
CA ALA A 472 27.45 -10.26 9.79
C ALA A 472 28.55 -10.54 10.83
N LYS A 473 29.81 -10.19 10.51
CA LYS A 473 30.94 -10.28 11.46
C LYS A 473 30.74 -9.40 12.69
N LEU A 474 30.30 -8.16 12.50
CA LEU A 474 30.04 -7.23 13.60
C LEU A 474 28.91 -7.75 14.50
N VAL A 475 27.78 -8.17 13.95
CA VAL A 475 26.66 -8.72 14.72
C VAL A 475 27.12 -9.96 15.50
N LYS A 476 27.92 -10.84 14.88
CA LYS A 476 28.48 -12.02 15.54
C LYS A 476 29.40 -11.67 16.71
N SER A 477 30.21 -10.61 16.63
CA SER A 477 31.09 -10.21 17.74
C SER A 477 30.31 -9.78 18.99
N TYR A 478 29.09 -9.27 18.81
CA TYR A 478 28.16 -8.95 19.89
C TYR A 478 27.27 -10.13 20.31
N ARG A 479 27.42 -11.31 19.69
CA ARG A 479 26.46 -12.43 19.79
C ARG A 479 25.01 -11.98 19.52
N GLY A 480 24.85 -11.07 18.55
CA GLY A 480 23.57 -10.55 18.09
C GLY A 480 22.86 -11.48 17.12
N SER A 481 21.62 -11.14 16.78
CA SER A 481 20.82 -11.79 15.74
C SER A 481 20.99 -11.07 14.41
N PHE A 482 21.30 -11.80 13.34
CA PHE A 482 21.45 -11.22 12.00
C PHE A 482 20.12 -11.07 11.27
N SER A 483 19.14 -11.90 11.63
CA SER A 483 17.72 -11.68 11.34
C SER A 483 16.94 -11.61 12.64
N GLY A 484 16.31 -10.46 12.92
CA GLY A 484 15.45 -10.25 14.07
C GLY A 484 13.97 -10.53 13.75
N GLU A 485 13.41 -9.92 12.69
CA GLU A 485 11.98 -10.07 12.35
C GLU A 485 11.63 -10.28 10.87
N HIS A 486 12.55 -9.99 9.94
CA HIS A 486 12.26 -10.05 8.51
C HIS A 486 12.52 -11.42 7.88
N GLY A 487 13.04 -12.38 8.64
CA GLY A 487 13.47 -13.70 8.14
C GLY A 487 14.83 -13.65 7.45
N ASP A 488 15.42 -14.81 7.15
CA ASP A 488 16.71 -14.90 6.48
C ASP A 488 16.61 -14.73 4.95
N GLY A 489 15.68 -15.43 4.31
CA GLY A 489 15.51 -15.45 2.85
C GLY A 489 16.80 -15.73 2.08
N ILE A 490 16.96 -15.10 0.91
CA ILE A 490 18.17 -15.13 0.10
C ILE A 490 19.23 -14.18 0.68
N VAL A 491 18.83 -13.03 1.24
CA VAL A 491 19.78 -12.00 1.72
C VAL A 491 20.72 -12.54 2.79
N ARG A 492 20.20 -13.33 3.74
CA ARG A 492 20.93 -13.69 4.97
C ARG A 492 21.24 -15.17 5.11
N ALA A 493 20.54 -16.07 4.41
CA ALA A 493 20.68 -17.51 4.66
C ALA A 493 22.11 -18.04 4.42
N GLU A 494 22.86 -17.46 3.47
CA GLU A 494 24.27 -17.79 3.23
C GLU A 494 25.16 -17.59 4.47
N PHE A 495 24.76 -16.70 5.38
CA PHE A 495 25.51 -16.39 6.61
C PHE A 495 25.12 -17.25 7.81
N ILE A 496 24.04 -18.04 7.73
CA ILE A 496 23.59 -18.88 8.85
C ILE A 496 24.72 -19.78 9.41
N PRO A 497 25.50 -20.51 8.59
CA PRO A 497 26.59 -21.34 9.11
C PRO A 497 27.62 -20.56 9.92
N PHE A 498 27.93 -19.33 9.49
CA PHE A 498 28.81 -18.43 10.22
C PHE A 498 28.16 -17.92 11.53
N MET A 499 26.87 -17.56 11.47
CA MET A 499 26.15 -16.99 12.61
C MET A 499 25.87 -18.00 13.72
N VAL A 500 25.47 -19.23 13.40
CA VAL A 500 25.14 -20.26 14.42
C VAL A 500 26.18 -21.36 14.53
N GLY A 501 27.23 -21.35 13.71
CA GLY A 501 28.26 -22.40 13.70
C GLY A 501 27.88 -23.60 12.82
N GLU A 502 28.90 -24.21 12.19
CA GLU A 502 28.72 -25.27 11.20
C GLU A 502 27.96 -26.49 11.77
N LYS A 503 28.24 -26.88 13.02
CA LYS A 503 27.57 -28.01 13.68
C LYS A 503 26.05 -27.78 13.78
N ASN A 504 25.63 -26.59 14.20
CA ASN A 504 24.21 -26.23 14.27
C ASN A 504 23.56 -26.12 12.88
N TYR A 505 24.31 -25.64 11.88
CA TYR A 505 23.82 -25.63 10.50
C TYR A 505 23.58 -27.04 9.95
N GLN A 506 24.43 -28.02 10.27
CA GLN A 506 24.17 -29.42 9.93
C GLN A 506 22.90 -29.96 10.60
N PHE A 507 22.60 -29.56 11.84
CA PHE A 507 21.32 -29.89 12.48
C PHE A 507 20.13 -29.31 11.70
N PHE A 508 20.23 -28.07 11.20
CA PHE A 508 19.19 -27.52 10.34
C PHE A 508 19.00 -28.33 9.06
N LYS A 509 20.07 -28.82 8.43
CA LYS A 509 19.99 -29.69 7.26
C LYS A 509 19.33 -31.02 7.57
N THR A 510 19.65 -31.63 8.71
CA THR A 510 19.00 -32.87 9.17
C THR A 510 17.50 -32.66 9.37
N ILE A 511 17.11 -31.59 10.06
CA ILE A 511 15.70 -31.25 10.28
C ILE A 511 14.97 -30.98 8.96
N LYS A 512 15.57 -30.20 8.05
CA LYS A 512 15.00 -29.96 6.72
C LYS A 512 14.74 -31.28 5.99
N ARG A 513 15.68 -32.23 6.02
CA ARG A 513 15.52 -33.55 5.38
C ARG A 513 14.44 -34.38 6.04
N ALA A 514 14.28 -34.31 7.37
CA ALA A 514 13.21 -35.00 8.08
C ALA A 514 11.82 -34.48 7.67
N PHE A 515 11.67 -33.17 7.45
CA PHE A 515 10.42 -32.60 6.94
C PHE A 515 10.21 -32.81 5.43
N ASP A 516 11.29 -32.79 4.66
CA ASP A 516 11.27 -32.70 3.20
C ASP A 516 12.52 -33.33 2.57
N ALA A 517 12.55 -34.67 2.56
CA ALA A 517 13.67 -35.46 2.07
C ALA A 517 14.04 -35.19 0.59
N LYS A 518 13.07 -34.74 -0.22
CA LYS A 518 13.28 -34.40 -1.64
C LYS A 518 13.58 -32.92 -1.88
N GLY A 519 13.52 -32.07 -0.85
CA GLY A 519 13.80 -30.64 -0.99
C GLY A 519 12.80 -29.85 -1.84
N ILE A 520 11.54 -30.28 -1.92
CA ILE A 520 10.52 -29.60 -2.75
C ILE A 520 9.97 -28.31 -2.11
N LEU A 521 10.06 -28.14 -0.79
CA LEU A 521 9.48 -27.03 -0.05
C LEU A 521 10.46 -25.85 0.03
N ASN A 522 10.17 -24.79 -0.70
CA ASN A 522 10.90 -23.52 -0.78
C ASN A 522 12.45 -23.67 -0.75
N PRO A 523 13.05 -24.37 -1.73
CA PRO A 523 14.49 -24.62 -1.74
C PRO A 523 15.31 -23.32 -1.87
N GLY A 524 16.55 -23.38 -1.40
CA GLY A 524 17.48 -22.26 -1.45
C GLY A 524 17.30 -21.22 -0.34
N LYS A 525 16.51 -21.54 0.69
CA LYS A 525 16.22 -20.69 1.87
C LYS A 525 16.56 -21.48 3.13
N ILE A 526 17.04 -20.78 4.16
CA ILE A 526 17.53 -21.32 5.46
C ILE A 526 18.70 -22.32 5.33
N VAL A 527 18.57 -23.37 4.52
CA VAL A 527 19.62 -24.31 4.18
C VAL A 527 19.83 -24.39 2.66
N ASP A 528 21.04 -24.76 2.28
CA ASP A 528 21.48 -24.87 0.87
C ASP A 528 21.14 -23.59 0.08
N SER A 529 21.43 -22.45 0.72
CA SER A 529 20.98 -21.12 0.31
C SER A 529 21.52 -20.67 -1.03
N LEU A 530 20.71 -19.90 -1.77
CA LEU A 530 21.17 -19.17 -2.95
C LEU A 530 22.20 -18.09 -2.58
N PRO A 531 23.15 -17.77 -3.48
CA PRO A 531 24.08 -16.67 -3.26
C PRO A 531 23.36 -15.32 -3.10
N MET A 532 23.78 -14.52 -2.13
CA MET A 532 23.11 -13.25 -1.82
C MET A 532 23.25 -12.19 -2.92
N ASP A 533 24.24 -12.30 -3.81
CA ASP A 533 24.60 -11.30 -4.82
C ASP A 533 24.28 -11.74 -6.26
N GLU A 534 23.38 -12.71 -6.40
CA GLU A 534 22.84 -13.17 -7.67
C GLU A 534 21.33 -12.92 -7.76
N ASN A 535 20.75 -13.10 -8.96
CA ASN A 535 19.31 -13.06 -9.20
C ASN A 535 18.61 -11.74 -8.79
N PHE A 536 19.27 -10.60 -8.94
CA PHE A 536 18.64 -9.29 -8.71
C PHE A 536 17.55 -8.99 -9.74
N ARG A 537 16.63 -8.08 -9.38
CA ARG A 537 15.61 -7.54 -10.29
C ARG A 537 16.19 -6.85 -11.53
N THR A 538 17.40 -6.32 -11.40
CA THR A 538 18.11 -5.59 -12.43
C THR A 538 19.15 -6.49 -13.08
N ASP A 539 19.11 -6.53 -14.40
CA ASP A 539 20.10 -7.24 -15.20
C ASP A 539 21.25 -6.28 -15.53
N ILE A 540 22.38 -6.41 -14.82
CA ILE A 540 23.56 -5.56 -14.99
C ILE A 540 24.21 -5.70 -16.37
N THR A 541 23.86 -6.73 -17.13
CA THR A 541 24.42 -6.99 -18.47
C THR A 541 23.67 -6.23 -19.57
N LYS A 542 22.52 -5.63 -19.26
CA LYS A 542 21.68 -4.92 -20.24
C LYS A 542 21.79 -3.42 -20.09
N GLU A 543 22.21 -2.76 -21.16
CA GLU A 543 22.11 -1.30 -21.24
C GLU A 543 20.65 -0.86 -21.25
N VAL A 544 20.29 0.04 -20.34
CA VAL A 544 18.97 0.67 -20.33
C VAL A 544 18.94 1.78 -21.39
N THR A 545 18.39 1.47 -22.55
CA THR A 545 18.15 2.49 -23.59
C THR A 545 17.16 3.56 -23.11
N ALA A 546 17.40 4.82 -23.46
CA ALA A 546 16.50 5.91 -23.13
C ALA A 546 15.11 5.71 -23.79
N ILE A 547 14.07 5.58 -22.98
CA ILE A 547 12.69 5.39 -23.44
C ILE A 547 12.06 6.77 -23.66
N LYS A 548 11.72 7.09 -24.91
CA LYS A 548 11.03 8.34 -25.25
C LYS A 548 9.57 8.29 -24.77
N THR A 549 9.12 9.36 -24.13
CA THR A 549 7.75 9.52 -23.64
C THR A 549 7.12 10.82 -24.12
N THR A 550 5.79 10.88 -24.13
CA THR A 550 5.04 12.13 -24.40
C THR A 550 4.80 12.92 -23.13
N LEU A 551 4.49 12.25 -22.02
CA LEU A 551 4.48 12.86 -20.69
C LEU A 551 5.92 13.07 -20.18
N ASP A 552 6.12 14.15 -19.43
CA ASP A 552 7.37 14.44 -18.75
C ASP A 552 7.51 13.61 -17.47
N PHE A 553 8.58 12.81 -17.42
CA PHE A 553 9.04 12.02 -16.26
C PHE A 553 10.43 12.47 -15.78
N SER A 554 10.86 13.69 -16.12
CA SER A 554 12.15 14.26 -15.73
C SER A 554 12.35 14.32 -14.21
N ASP A 555 11.25 14.52 -13.46
CA ASP A 555 11.21 14.49 -11.99
C ASP A 555 11.73 13.18 -11.37
N SER A 556 11.71 12.10 -12.16
CA SER A 556 12.11 10.75 -11.78
C SER A 556 13.32 10.29 -12.58
N LYS A 557 13.87 11.12 -13.49
CA LYS A 557 14.89 10.74 -14.49
C LYS A 557 14.41 9.66 -15.48
N GLY A 558 13.14 9.75 -15.89
CA GLY A 558 12.53 8.91 -16.91
C GLY A 558 11.53 7.89 -16.37
N ILE A 559 10.72 7.32 -17.28
CA ILE A 559 9.58 6.46 -16.92
C ILE A 559 10.01 5.17 -16.20
N LEU A 560 11.16 4.57 -16.55
CA LEU A 560 11.63 3.36 -15.87
C LEU A 560 11.87 3.62 -14.38
N ARG A 561 12.59 4.70 -14.04
CA ARG A 561 12.84 5.09 -12.64
C ARG A 561 11.54 5.51 -11.93
N ALA A 562 10.57 6.04 -12.66
CA ALA A 562 9.23 6.31 -12.12
C ALA A 562 8.49 5.01 -11.72
N THR A 563 8.66 3.91 -12.46
CA THR A 563 8.13 2.58 -12.07
C THR A 563 8.88 1.99 -10.88
N GLU A 564 10.19 2.22 -10.79
CA GLU A 564 11.08 1.73 -9.72
C GLU A 564 10.86 2.42 -8.37
N LYS A 565 10.06 3.49 -8.31
CA LYS A 565 9.54 4.03 -7.04
C LYS A 565 8.77 2.96 -6.25
N CYS A 566 8.14 1.99 -6.93
CA CYS A 566 7.46 0.89 -6.25
C CYS A 566 8.48 -0.08 -5.62
N ASN A 567 8.53 -0.10 -4.29
CA ASN A 567 9.38 -1.00 -3.51
C ASN A 567 8.72 -2.36 -3.17
N GLY A 568 7.46 -2.58 -3.57
CA GLY A 568 6.75 -3.85 -3.30
C GLY A 568 6.05 -3.95 -1.94
N SER A 569 6.00 -2.86 -1.13
CA SER A 569 5.38 -2.81 0.21
C SER A 569 3.92 -3.29 0.30
N GLY A 570 3.22 -3.34 -0.84
CA GLY A 570 1.88 -3.88 -0.93
C GLY A 570 0.77 -2.98 -0.40
N ASP A 571 0.99 -1.68 -0.15
CA ASP A 571 -0.05 -0.76 0.36
C ASP A 571 -1.33 -0.76 -0.49
N CYS A 572 -1.21 -1.03 -1.79
CA CYS A 572 -2.33 -1.18 -2.71
C CYS A 572 -3.21 -2.41 -2.49
N ARG A 573 -2.81 -3.33 -1.59
CA ARG A 573 -3.59 -4.49 -1.15
C ARG A 573 -4.46 -4.24 0.07
N LYS A 574 -4.40 -3.03 0.63
CA LYS A 574 -5.25 -2.62 1.75
C LYS A 574 -6.73 -2.71 1.36
N LEU A 575 -7.54 -3.32 2.23
CA LEU A 575 -8.98 -3.51 2.04
C LEU A 575 -9.77 -2.23 2.33
N SER A 576 -11.03 -2.19 1.88
CA SER A 576 -11.90 -1.01 2.00
C SER A 576 -12.23 -0.64 3.45
N GLU A 577 -12.33 -1.62 4.35
CA GLU A 577 -12.58 -1.40 5.77
C GLU A 577 -11.50 -0.54 6.47
N PHE A 578 -10.27 -0.53 5.94
CA PHE A 578 -9.16 0.30 6.44
C PHE A 578 -9.09 1.67 5.75
N GLY A 579 -10.21 2.09 5.13
CA GLY A 579 -10.38 3.40 4.50
C GLY A 579 -9.46 3.69 3.31
N GLY A 580 -9.47 4.94 2.86
CA GLY A 580 -8.73 5.39 1.68
C GLY A 580 -9.32 4.88 0.36
N THR A 581 -8.67 5.26 -0.73
CA THR A 581 -9.12 5.06 -2.11
C THR A 581 -8.32 3.97 -2.83
N MET A 582 -7.04 3.76 -2.47
CA MET A 582 -6.15 2.83 -3.17
C MET A 582 -6.30 1.38 -2.68
N CYS A 583 -6.35 0.35 -3.55
CA CYS A 583 -6.56 0.33 -5.00
C CYS A 583 -7.96 -0.25 -5.28
N PRO A 584 -8.88 0.50 -5.91
CA PRO A 584 -10.29 0.10 -5.95
C PRO A 584 -10.51 -1.21 -6.74
N SER A 585 -9.74 -1.43 -7.80
CA SER A 585 -9.81 -2.66 -8.60
C SER A 585 -9.38 -3.89 -7.80
N TYR A 586 -8.25 -3.84 -7.10
CA TYR A 586 -7.81 -4.95 -6.25
C TYR A 586 -8.84 -5.24 -5.14
N ARG A 587 -9.41 -4.21 -4.51
CA ARG A 587 -10.41 -4.41 -3.45
C ARG A 587 -11.65 -5.15 -3.97
N ALA A 588 -12.01 -4.93 -5.23
CA ALA A 588 -13.12 -5.60 -5.90
C ALA A 588 -12.78 -7.01 -6.40
N THR A 589 -11.58 -7.24 -6.95
CA THR A 589 -11.21 -8.52 -7.60
C THR A 589 -10.43 -9.48 -6.71
N ARG A 590 -9.76 -8.94 -5.68
CA ARG A 590 -8.74 -9.62 -4.88
C ARG A 590 -7.62 -10.27 -5.71
N ASN A 591 -7.41 -9.81 -6.95
CA ASN A 591 -6.37 -10.32 -7.84
C ASN A 591 -5.13 -9.41 -7.81
N GLU A 592 -3.95 -10.00 -7.55
CA GLU A 592 -2.66 -9.31 -7.50
C GLU A 592 -2.41 -8.44 -8.75
N LYS A 593 -2.80 -8.92 -9.94
CA LYS A 593 -2.60 -8.18 -11.20
C LYS A 593 -3.27 -6.81 -11.22
N ASP A 594 -4.33 -6.63 -10.42
CA ASP A 594 -5.11 -5.39 -10.34
C ASP A 594 -4.56 -4.39 -9.29
N THR A 595 -3.42 -4.69 -8.69
CA THR A 595 -2.75 -3.81 -7.73
C THR A 595 -1.90 -2.73 -8.40
N THR A 596 -1.59 -1.67 -7.66
CA THR A 596 -0.60 -0.66 -8.08
C THR A 596 0.77 -1.30 -8.29
N ARG A 597 1.22 -2.16 -7.37
CA ARG A 597 2.56 -2.77 -7.46
C ARG A 597 2.69 -3.70 -8.66
N ALA A 598 1.66 -4.47 -8.99
CA ALA A 598 1.68 -5.32 -10.18
C ALA A 598 1.82 -4.50 -11.46
N ARG A 599 1.06 -3.39 -11.59
CA ARG A 599 1.16 -2.48 -12.74
C ARG A 599 2.53 -1.85 -12.89
N ALA A 600 3.11 -1.39 -11.78
CA ALA A 600 4.46 -0.81 -11.78
C ALA A 600 5.53 -1.87 -12.12
N ASN A 601 5.45 -3.05 -11.50
CA ASN A 601 6.39 -4.14 -11.73
C ASN A 601 6.30 -4.71 -13.16
N ALA A 602 5.08 -4.92 -13.68
CA ALA A 602 4.87 -5.35 -15.06
C ALA A 602 5.42 -4.30 -16.03
N LEU A 603 5.11 -3.02 -15.84
CA LEU A 603 5.67 -1.98 -16.71
C LEU A 603 7.20 -1.96 -16.67
N ARG A 604 7.83 -2.05 -15.49
CA ARG A 604 9.29 -2.18 -15.35
C ARG A 604 9.84 -3.39 -16.11
N GLU A 605 9.23 -4.55 -15.91
CA GLU A 605 9.61 -5.82 -16.52
C GLU A 605 9.57 -5.76 -18.06
N PHE A 606 8.42 -5.39 -18.64
CA PHE A 606 8.23 -5.43 -20.08
C PHE A 606 8.95 -4.29 -20.81
N LEU A 607 9.13 -3.12 -20.19
CA LEU A 607 10.00 -2.06 -20.74
C LEU A 607 11.47 -2.47 -20.83
N SER A 608 11.89 -3.47 -20.05
CA SER A 608 13.26 -3.96 -20.00
C SER A 608 13.47 -5.19 -20.91
N LYS A 609 12.40 -5.70 -21.56
CA LYS A 609 12.50 -6.79 -22.54
C LYS A 609 12.90 -6.24 -23.92
N PRO A 610 13.76 -6.94 -24.67
CA PRO A 610 14.10 -6.54 -26.04
C PRO A 610 12.84 -6.57 -26.92
N ASN A 611 12.49 -5.44 -27.55
CA ASN A 611 11.44 -5.37 -28.57
C ASN A 611 11.89 -4.43 -29.70
N SER A 612 11.75 -4.87 -30.96
CA SER A 612 12.46 -4.28 -32.10
C SER A 612 11.89 -2.94 -32.61
N LYS A 613 10.71 -2.49 -32.12
CA LYS A 613 10.08 -1.25 -32.59
C LYS A 613 9.51 -0.34 -31.49
N ASN A 614 8.96 -0.89 -30.42
CA ASN A 614 8.37 -0.11 -29.32
C ASN A 614 8.38 -0.93 -28.02
N ALA A 615 9.06 -0.43 -26.98
CA ALA A 615 9.19 -1.09 -25.67
C ALA A 615 7.84 -1.29 -24.93
N PHE A 616 6.79 -0.57 -25.32
CA PHE A 616 5.47 -0.67 -24.71
C PHE A 616 4.56 -1.70 -25.41
N ASN A 617 4.98 -2.28 -26.54
CA ASN A 617 4.14 -3.16 -27.35
C ASN A 617 4.05 -4.58 -26.77
N HIS A 618 3.39 -4.71 -25.62
CA HIS A 618 3.21 -5.96 -24.89
C HIS A 618 1.73 -6.13 -24.47
N PRO A 619 1.04 -7.21 -24.87
CA PRO A 619 -0.36 -7.44 -24.47
C PRO A 619 -0.53 -7.60 -22.95
N GLU A 620 0.49 -8.07 -22.24
CA GLU A 620 0.51 -8.22 -20.79
C GLU A 620 0.35 -6.86 -20.07
N LEU A 621 0.92 -5.80 -20.66
CA LEU A 621 0.74 -4.44 -20.16
C LEU A 621 -0.70 -3.97 -20.37
N LEU A 622 -1.32 -4.32 -21.50
CA LEU A 622 -2.72 -3.99 -21.73
C LEU A 622 -3.60 -4.66 -20.67
N GLU A 623 -3.35 -5.94 -20.38
CA GLU A 623 -4.08 -6.70 -19.38
C GLU A 623 -3.92 -6.15 -17.96
N VAL A 624 -2.71 -5.81 -17.51
CA VAL A 624 -2.46 -5.34 -16.13
C VAL A 624 -3.04 -3.94 -15.87
N PHE A 625 -3.09 -3.08 -16.91
CA PHE A 625 -3.63 -1.72 -16.81
C PHE A 625 -5.14 -1.63 -17.09
N ASP A 626 -5.76 -2.71 -17.57
CA ASP A 626 -7.16 -2.76 -18.00
C ASP A 626 -8.13 -2.28 -16.90
N LEU A 627 -8.01 -2.83 -15.70
CA LEU A 627 -8.85 -2.46 -14.54
C LEU A 627 -8.33 -1.24 -13.75
N CYS A 628 -7.35 -0.49 -14.26
CA CYS A 628 -6.92 0.74 -13.59
C CYS A 628 -7.90 1.89 -13.87
N LEU A 629 -8.52 2.42 -12.82
CA LEU A 629 -9.50 3.52 -12.91
C LEU A 629 -8.89 4.91 -13.16
N SER A 630 -7.56 5.06 -13.11
CA SER A 630 -6.91 6.38 -13.16
C SER A 630 -7.41 7.37 -12.08
N CYS A 631 -7.75 6.85 -10.89
CA CYS A 631 -8.25 7.64 -9.76
C CYS A 631 -7.15 8.43 -9.01
N LYS A 632 -5.87 8.18 -9.33
CA LYS A 632 -4.67 8.79 -8.73
C LYS A 632 -4.43 8.56 -7.23
N ALA A 633 -5.23 7.75 -6.56
CA ALA A 633 -5.01 7.41 -5.15
C ALA A 633 -3.59 6.87 -4.88
N CYS A 634 -3.01 6.15 -5.83
CA CYS A 634 -1.63 5.66 -5.75
C CYS A 634 -0.55 6.75 -5.67
N SER A 635 -0.77 7.95 -6.22
CA SER A 635 0.23 9.03 -6.12
C SER A 635 0.22 9.75 -4.77
N SER A 636 -0.83 9.58 -3.96
CA SER A 636 -0.98 10.27 -2.66
C SER A 636 -1.01 9.32 -1.46
N GLU A 637 -1.71 8.19 -1.57
CA GLU A 637 -1.87 7.23 -0.46
C GLU A 637 -0.73 6.20 -0.40
N CYS A 638 -0.07 5.90 -1.52
CA CYS A 638 1.13 5.08 -1.47
C CYS A 638 2.29 5.95 -0.95
N PRO A 639 3.03 5.52 0.09
CA PRO A 639 4.16 6.32 0.58
C PRO A 639 5.26 6.53 -0.49
N SER A 640 5.37 5.61 -1.46
CA SER A 640 6.27 5.72 -2.60
C SER A 640 5.76 6.60 -3.75
N SER A 641 4.57 7.21 -3.61
CA SER A 641 4.00 8.20 -4.55
C SER A 641 3.98 7.76 -6.03
N VAL A 642 3.84 6.46 -6.29
CA VAL A 642 3.86 5.91 -7.66
C VAL A 642 2.60 6.36 -8.41
N ASN A 643 2.77 7.16 -9.48
CA ASN A 643 1.66 7.67 -10.27
C ASN A 643 1.27 6.71 -11.41
N VAL A 644 0.56 5.63 -11.07
CA VAL A 644 0.08 4.62 -12.04
C VAL A 644 -0.86 5.21 -13.09
N ALA A 645 -1.58 6.29 -12.78
CA ALA A 645 -2.46 6.95 -13.75
C ALA A 645 -1.66 7.60 -14.91
N ALA A 646 -0.54 8.26 -14.59
CA ALA A 646 0.38 8.78 -15.60
C ALA A 646 1.05 7.65 -16.39
N LEU A 647 1.53 6.61 -15.70
CA LEU A 647 2.13 5.42 -16.33
C LEU A 647 1.16 4.75 -17.33
N LYS A 648 -0.11 4.57 -16.93
CA LYS A 648 -1.16 4.02 -17.80
C LYS A 648 -1.39 4.89 -19.03
N SER A 649 -1.45 6.21 -18.86
CA SER A 649 -1.76 7.14 -19.95
C SER A 649 -0.63 7.14 -21.00
N GLU A 650 0.63 7.13 -20.56
CA GLU A 650 1.79 6.99 -21.45
C GLU A 650 1.81 5.61 -22.12
N PHE A 651 1.62 4.53 -21.36
CA PHE A 651 1.55 3.18 -21.92
C PHE A 651 0.49 3.07 -23.01
N LEU A 652 -0.74 3.51 -22.75
CA LEU A 652 -1.83 3.45 -23.73
C LEU A 652 -1.51 4.25 -24.98
N HIS A 653 -0.89 5.43 -24.84
CA HIS A 653 -0.47 6.24 -25.98
C HIS A 653 0.51 5.48 -26.88
N GLN A 654 1.55 4.90 -26.27
CA GLN A 654 2.61 4.19 -26.99
C GLN A 654 2.09 2.91 -27.63
N TYR A 655 1.33 2.11 -26.88
CA TYR A 655 0.74 0.86 -27.36
C TYR A 655 -0.22 1.09 -28.54
N GLN A 656 -1.07 2.11 -28.46
CA GLN A 656 -2.01 2.44 -29.53
C GLN A 656 -1.33 3.05 -30.76
N SER A 657 -0.17 3.70 -30.61
CA SER A 657 0.58 4.22 -31.76
C SER A 657 1.06 3.10 -32.70
N VAL A 658 1.16 1.88 -32.18
CA VAL A 658 1.57 0.67 -32.92
C VAL A 658 0.37 -0.18 -33.34
N ASN A 659 -0.59 -0.39 -32.43
CA ASN A 659 -1.71 -1.33 -32.63
C ASN A 659 -3.01 -0.67 -33.08
N GLY A 660 -3.04 0.66 -33.19
CA GLY A 660 -4.27 1.43 -33.41
C GLY A 660 -5.14 1.54 -32.15
N THR A 661 -6.26 2.25 -32.29
CA THR A 661 -7.22 2.47 -31.20
C THR A 661 -8.59 1.92 -31.57
N SER A 662 -9.23 1.21 -30.64
CA SER A 662 -10.58 0.69 -30.85
C SER A 662 -11.62 1.79 -31.03
N LEU A 663 -12.66 1.53 -31.83
CA LEU A 663 -13.76 2.47 -32.06
C LEU A 663 -14.41 2.91 -30.73
N LYS A 664 -14.61 1.97 -29.79
CA LYS A 664 -15.09 2.26 -28.42
C LYS A 664 -14.25 3.36 -27.75
N ASN A 665 -12.93 3.22 -27.76
CA ASN A 665 -12.03 4.20 -27.13
C ASN A 665 -12.02 5.55 -27.86
N ILE A 666 -12.14 5.55 -29.19
CA ILE A 666 -12.28 6.79 -29.98
C ILE A 666 -13.56 7.54 -29.58
N LEU A 667 -14.70 6.85 -29.55
CA LEU A 667 -15.99 7.43 -29.18
C LEU A 667 -15.98 7.99 -27.76
N LEU A 668 -15.45 7.23 -26.79
CA LEU A 668 -15.35 7.67 -25.39
C LEU A 668 -14.40 8.87 -25.23
N ALA A 669 -13.27 8.89 -25.94
CA ALA A 669 -12.32 10.02 -25.88
C ALA A 669 -12.89 11.30 -26.50
N HIS A 670 -13.70 11.17 -27.56
CA HIS A 670 -14.32 12.31 -28.26
C HIS A 670 -15.76 12.61 -27.79
N ASN A 671 -16.17 12.11 -26.62
CA ASN A 671 -17.53 12.25 -26.11
C ASN A 671 -18.03 13.70 -26.10
N ASN A 672 -17.19 14.67 -25.69
CA ASN A 672 -17.57 16.07 -25.70
C ASN A 672 -17.85 16.62 -27.11
N ARG A 673 -17.05 16.22 -28.12
CA ARG A 673 -17.29 16.60 -29.52
C ARG A 673 -18.59 15.97 -30.03
N ILE A 674 -18.85 14.71 -29.72
CA ILE A 674 -20.09 14.02 -30.08
C ILE A 674 -21.29 14.74 -29.43
N ASN A 675 -21.23 15.03 -28.13
CA ASN A 675 -22.27 15.77 -27.41
C ASN A 675 -22.46 17.20 -27.94
N SER A 676 -21.43 17.81 -28.54
CA SER A 676 -21.56 19.13 -29.17
C SER A 676 -22.45 19.11 -30.42
N VAL A 677 -22.42 18.02 -31.18
CA VAL A 677 -23.27 17.82 -32.36
C VAL A 677 -24.67 17.37 -31.92
N LEU A 678 -24.75 16.37 -31.04
CA LEU A 678 -26.02 15.85 -30.54
C LEU A 678 -26.80 16.88 -29.71
N GLY A 679 -26.11 17.82 -29.07
CA GLY A 679 -26.69 18.94 -28.35
C GLY A 679 -27.30 20.03 -29.22
N LEU A 680 -27.24 19.93 -30.55
CA LEU A 680 -28.01 20.80 -31.45
C LEU A 680 -29.52 20.48 -31.40
N PHE A 681 -29.86 19.22 -31.10
CA PHE A 681 -31.24 18.74 -30.99
C PHE A 681 -31.48 17.98 -29.67
N PRO A 682 -31.32 18.62 -28.50
CA PRO A 682 -31.24 17.95 -27.21
C PRO A 682 -32.52 17.18 -26.86
N ARG A 683 -33.70 17.65 -27.30
CA ARG A 683 -34.99 16.94 -27.10
C ARG A 683 -35.02 15.59 -27.82
N ILE A 684 -34.56 15.53 -29.07
CA ILE A 684 -34.52 14.30 -29.87
C ILE A 684 -33.47 13.35 -29.29
N THR A 685 -32.28 13.86 -29.00
CA THR A 685 -31.20 13.07 -28.41
C THR A 685 -31.61 12.47 -27.07
N ASN A 686 -32.17 13.26 -26.16
CA ASN A 686 -32.60 12.80 -24.84
C ASN A 686 -33.76 11.80 -24.93
N TRP A 687 -34.71 12.01 -25.85
CA TRP A 687 -35.74 11.00 -26.14
C TRP A 687 -35.13 9.68 -26.57
N GLY A 688 -34.13 9.72 -27.46
CA GLY A 688 -33.39 8.53 -27.89
C GLY A 688 -32.62 7.83 -26.76
N TYR A 689 -32.05 8.59 -25.81
CA TYR A 689 -31.36 8.05 -24.65
C TYR A 689 -32.29 7.42 -23.60
N GLN A 690 -33.50 7.97 -23.43
CA GLN A 690 -34.50 7.54 -22.45
C GLN A 690 -35.39 6.39 -22.97
N ASN A 691 -35.70 6.36 -24.27
CA ASN A 691 -36.50 5.30 -24.86
C ASN A 691 -35.75 3.95 -24.82
N LYS A 692 -36.38 2.91 -24.26
CA LYS A 692 -35.74 1.62 -23.98
C LYS A 692 -35.18 0.93 -25.23
N VAL A 693 -35.82 1.07 -26.39
CA VAL A 693 -35.43 0.39 -27.63
C VAL A 693 -34.23 1.10 -28.27
N SER A 694 -34.33 2.41 -28.48
CA SER A 694 -33.22 3.20 -29.06
C SER A 694 -32.00 3.23 -28.14
N SER A 695 -32.21 3.38 -26.83
CA SER A 695 -31.14 3.36 -25.82
C SER A 695 -30.37 2.04 -25.86
N ARG A 696 -31.07 0.91 -26.03
CA ARG A 696 -30.43 -0.41 -26.16
C ARG A 696 -29.51 -0.48 -27.38
N PHE A 697 -29.97 0.01 -28.53
CA PHE A 697 -29.16 0.05 -29.75
C PHE A 697 -27.95 0.98 -29.60
N ILE A 698 -28.15 2.20 -29.12
CA ILE A 698 -27.11 3.20 -28.89
C ILE A 698 -26.03 2.65 -27.97
N LYS A 699 -26.41 2.11 -26.79
CA LYS A 699 -25.47 1.53 -25.81
C LYS A 699 -24.64 0.40 -26.39
N ASN A 700 -25.25 -0.48 -27.18
CA ASN A 700 -24.53 -1.57 -27.84
C ASN A 700 -23.51 -1.03 -28.85
N LEU A 701 -23.88 -0.02 -29.65
CA LEU A 701 -23.00 0.59 -30.65
C LEU A 701 -21.77 1.25 -30.01
N ILE A 702 -21.96 1.95 -28.89
CA ILE A 702 -20.88 2.70 -28.20
C ILE A 702 -20.16 1.90 -27.10
N GLY A 703 -20.55 0.64 -26.87
CA GLY A 703 -19.92 -0.26 -25.89
C GLY A 703 -20.26 0.02 -24.43
N ILE A 704 -21.40 0.67 -24.15
CA ILE A 704 -21.88 0.95 -22.79
C ILE A 704 -22.76 -0.20 -22.27
N SER A 705 -22.68 -0.49 -20.96
CA SER A 705 -23.54 -1.48 -20.31
C SER A 705 -25.02 -1.13 -20.44
N GLN A 706 -25.86 -2.14 -20.72
CA GLN A 706 -27.31 -1.96 -20.83
C GLN A 706 -27.95 -1.47 -19.52
N GLN A 707 -27.33 -1.81 -18.38
CA GLN A 707 -27.77 -1.46 -17.03
C GLN A 707 -27.40 -0.03 -16.62
N ARG A 708 -26.73 0.74 -17.47
CA ARG A 708 -26.37 2.15 -17.21
C ARG A 708 -27.40 3.11 -17.74
N SER A 709 -27.63 4.21 -17.05
CA SER A 709 -28.30 5.36 -17.66
C SER A 709 -27.30 6.14 -18.53
N ILE A 710 -27.72 6.65 -19.69
CA ILE A 710 -26.88 7.56 -20.49
C ILE A 710 -27.10 8.97 -19.93
N PRO A 711 -26.04 9.75 -19.66
CA PRO A 711 -26.16 11.15 -19.27
C PRO A 711 -26.97 11.95 -20.29
N LEU A 712 -27.92 12.74 -19.80
CA LEU A 712 -28.76 13.58 -20.64
C LEU A 712 -28.01 14.86 -21.02
N ILE A 713 -28.28 15.38 -22.21
CA ILE A 713 -27.71 16.65 -22.69
C ILE A 713 -28.62 17.80 -22.25
N SER A 714 -28.05 18.83 -21.65
CA SER A 714 -28.76 20.06 -21.25
C SER A 714 -29.36 20.75 -22.48
N SER A 715 -30.53 21.38 -22.30
CA SER A 715 -31.27 22.04 -23.39
C SER A 715 -30.54 23.27 -23.95
N LYS A 716 -29.81 23.99 -23.09
CA LYS A 716 -28.96 25.14 -23.42
C LYS A 716 -27.59 24.87 -22.80
N THR A 717 -26.50 25.21 -23.50
CA THR A 717 -25.14 25.08 -22.97
C THR A 717 -24.80 26.25 -22.05
N LEU A 718 -23.89 26.06 -21.10
CA LEU A 718 -23.46 27.14 -20.21
C LEU A 718 -22.92 28.36 -20.99
N ASN A 719 -22.10 28.13 -22.04
CA ASN A 719 -21.61 29.22 -22.90
C ASN A 719 -22.74 30.08 -23.51
N LYS A 720 -23.84 29.45 -23.94
CA LYS A 720 -24.98 30.19 -24.52
C LYS A 720 -25.78 30.90 -23.44
N HIS A 721 -25.78 30.39 -22.20
CA HIS A 721 -26.42 31.05 -21.07
C HIS A 721 -25.67 32.32 -20.68
N CYS A 722 -24.33 32.27 -20.61
CA CYS A 722 -23.51 33.40 -20.20
C CYS A 722 -23.43 34.54 -21.22
N GLN A 723 -23.71 34.26 -22.50
CA GLN A 723 -23.82 35.28 -23.55
C GLN A 723 -25.11 36.10 -23.49
N ASP A 724 -26.04 35.80 -22.57
CA ASP A 724 -27.25 36.58 -22.37
C ASP A 724 -26.91 37.95 -21.72
N PRO A 725 -27.22 39.10 -22.38
CA PRO A 725 -26.89 40.43 -21.87
C PRO A 725 -27.58 40.78 -20.55
N LYS A 726 -28.55 39.97 -20.08
CA LYS A 726 -29.18 40.13 -18.76
C LYS A 726 -28.27 39.73 -17.59
N ASN A 727 -27.16 39.05 -17.85
CA ASN A 727 -26.18 38.70 -16.82
C ASN A 727 -25.34 39.93 -16.45
N LYS A 728 -25.75 40.64 -15.40
CA LYS A 728 -25.09 41.86 -14.92
C LYS A 728 -23.68 41.57 -14.39
N THR A 729 -22.70 42.33 -14.85
CA THR A 729 -21.39 42.45 -14.19
C THR A 729 -21.47 43.46 -13.06
N ASN A 730 -21.10 43.08 -11.84
CA ASN A 730 -21.09 44.00 -10.71
C ASN A 730 -19.76 44.78 -10.70
N ASN A 731 -19.81 46.11 -10.68
CA ASN A 731 -18.61 46.96 -10.74
C ASN A 731 -17.87 47.07 -9.40
N ASN A 732 -18.49 46.63 -8.29
CA ASN A 732 -17.92 46.68 -6.93
C ASN A 732 -17.71 45.28 -6.34
N SER A 733 -17.02 44.41 -7.09
CA SER A 733 -16.79 43.00 -6.73
C SER A 733 -15.57 42.80 -5.84
N VAL A 734 -15.61 41.83 -4.94
CA VAL A 734 -14.48 41.43 -4.07
C VAL A 734 -13.27 40.98 -4.90
N LYS A 735 -13.48 40.09 -5.88
CA LYS A 735 -12.44 39.52 -6.74
C LYS A 735 -13.02 39.16 -8.11
N THR A 736 -12.17 39.15 -9.14
CA THR A 736 -12.50 38.57 -10.44
C THR A 736 -12.23 37.07 -10.45
N ILE A 737 -13.21 36.29 -10.88
CA ILE A 737 -13.15 34.84 -10.97
C ILE A 737 -13.23 34.45 -12.45
N TYR A 738 -12.29 33.66 -12.92
CA TYR A 738 -12.41 32.97 -14.20
C TYR A 738 -12.98 31.58 -13.96
N LEU A 739 -14.21 31.33 -14.38
CA LEU A 739 -14.83 30.01 -14.26
C LEU A 739 -14.48 29.18 -15.51
N PHE A 740 -13.76 28.08 -15.30
CA PHE A 740 -13.42 27.12 -16.33
C PHE A 740 -14.66 26.32 -16.71
N ASN A 741 -15.17 26.54 -17.92
CA ASN A 741 -16.32 25.82 -18.42
C ASN A 741 -15.88 24.46 -19.01
N ASP A 742 -15.89 23.43 -18.17
CA ASP A 742 -15.45 22.08 -18.54
C ASP A 742 -16.47 21.32 -19.41
N GLU A 743 -16.04 20.18 -19.96
CA GLU A 743 -16.82 19.35 -20.86
C GLU A 743 -18.12 18.78 -20.28
N PHE A 744 -18.22 18.61 -18.96
CA PHE A 744 -19.41 18.10 -18.28
C PHE A 744 -20.36 19.25 -17.96
N THR A 745 -19.87 20.29 -17.30
CA THR A 745 -20.66 21.47 -16.91
C THR A 745 -21.28 22.14 -18.13
N ASN A 746 -20.55 22.27 -19.24
CA ASN A 746 -21.06 22.99 -20.40
C ASN A 746 -22.28 22.34 -21.07
N ARG A 747 -22.47 21.02 -20.93
CA ARG A 747 -23.43 20.25 -21.76
C ARG A 747 -24.26 19.20 -21.04
N LEU A 748 -23.84 18.73 -19.87
CA LEU A 748 -24.56 17.69 -19.10
C LEU A 748 -25.13 18.32 -17.83
N ASP A 749 -24.26 19.01 -17.09
CA ASP A 749 -24.55 19.57 -15.77
C ASP A 749 -24.67 21.10 -15.82
N THR A 750 -25.28 21.64 -16.89
CA THR A 750 -25.37 23.10 -17.08
C THR A 750 -26.11 23.82 -15.97
N GLU A 751 -27.11 23.19 -15.36
CA GLU A 751 -27.82 23.76 -14.20
C GLU A 751 -26.89 23.99 -13.01
N ILE A 752 -25.92 23.09 -12.77
CA ILE A 752 -24.90 23.28 -11.72
C ILE A 752 -23.99 24.45 -12.09
N GLY A 753 -23.62 24.59 -13.36
CA GLY A 753 -22.85 25.74 -13.85
C GLY A 753 -23.56 27.08 -13.65
N ILE A 754 -24.88 27.13 -13.92
CA ILE A 754 -25.71 28.31 -13.67
C ILE A 754 -25.77 28.58 -12.17
N ALA A 755 -26.03 27.56 -11.35
CA ALA A 755 -26.06 27.69 -9.90
C ALA A 755 -24.75 28.22 -9.32
N THR A 756 -23.61 27.79 -9.85
CA THR A 756 -22.28 28.33 -9.50
C THR A 756 -22.17 29.82 -9.79
N ILE A 757 -22.59 30.27 -10.97
CA ILE A 757 -22.53 31.69 -11.35
C ILE A 757 -23.43 32.50 -10.42
N SER A 758 -24.67 32.05 -10.21
CA SER A 758 -25.64 32.73 -9.34
C SER A 758 -25.14 32.84 -7.90
N LEU A 759 -24.58 31.75 -7.33
CA LEU A 759 -24.00 31.77 -5.99
C LEU A 759 -22.85 32.77 -5.89
N LEU A 760 -21.90 32.71 -6.81
CA LEU A 760 -20.73 33.60 -6.79
C LEU A 760 -21.13 35.08 -7.00
N GLN A 761 -22.10 35.36 -7.87
CA GLN A 761 -22.62 36.71 -8.07
C GLN A 761 -23.37 37.22 -6.83
N GLY A 762 -24.18 36.37 -6.18
CA GLY A 762 -24.86 36.72 -4.93
C GLY A 762 -23.88 36.95 -3.77
N LEU A 763 -22.74 36.27 -3.78
CA LEU A 763 -21.60 36.52 -2.87
C LEU A 763 -20.69 37.67 -3.33
N ASN A 764 -21.16 38.51 -4.26
CA ASN A 764 -20.48 39.71 -4.76
C ASN A 764 -19.12 39.49 -5.46
N TYR A 765 -18.97 38.38 -6.19
CA TYR A 765 -17.83 38.14 -7.07
C TYR A 765 -18.12 38.45 -8.54
N ASN A 766 -17.11 38.92 -9.26
CA ASN A 766 -17.20 39.14 -10.70
C ASN A 766 -16.80 37.87 -11.46
N VAL A 767 -17.79 37.12 -11.95
CA VAL A 767 -17.55 35.86 -12.68
C VAL A 767 -17.41 36.11 -14.18
N LYS A 768 -16.26 35.71 -14.73
CA LYS A 768 -15.96 35.74 -16.16
C LYS A 768 -15.84 34.32 -16.69
N ILE A 769 -16.51 34.07 -17.82
CA ILE A 769 -16.31 32.86 -18.62
C ILE A 769 -15.75 33.29 -19.97
N ILE A 770 -14.64 32.68 -20.36
CA ILE A 770 -14.01 32.90 -21.65
C ILE A 770 -14.14 31.64 -22.50
N ASN A 771 -13.90 31.75 -23.81
CA ASN A 771 -14.07 30.65 -24.74
C ASN A 771 -12.92 29.61 -24.65
N ASN A 772 -12.83 28.91 -23.52
CA ASN A 772 -11.85 27.85 -23.28
C ASN A 772 -12.20 26.57 -24.04
N LYS A 773 -11.21 25.67 -24.16
CA LYS A 773 -11.43 24.30 -24.62
C LYS A 773 -11.66 23.36 -23.44
N GLU A 774 -12.13 22.15 -23.74
CA GLU A 774 -12.27 21.08 -22.73
C GLU A 774 -10.94 20.77 -22.05
N SER A 775 -11.01 20.13 -20.88
CA SER A 775 -9.84 19.85 -20.04
C SER A 775 -8.86 18.85 -20.66
N GLY A 776 -9.29 18.09 -21.65
CA GLY A 776 -8.52 16.98 -22.22
C GLY A 776 -8.57 15.70 -21.37
N ARG A 777 -9.30 15.68 -20.26
CA ARG A 777 -9.34 14.55 -19.30
C ARG A 777 -9.72 13.22 -19.94
N ALA A 778 -10.74 13.22 -20.80
CA ALA A 778 -11.18 12.03 -21.52
C ALA A 778 -10.07 11.49 -22.43
N TYR A 779 -9.40 12.36 -23.19
CA TYR A 779 -8.28 12.00 -24.06
C TYR A 779 -7.12 11.38 -23.27
N ILE A 780 -6.71 12.00 -22.15
CA ILE A 780 -5.63 11.47 -21.30
C ILE A 780 -6.00 10.06 -20.80
N SER A 781 -7.22 9.89 -20.28
CA SER A 781 -7.68 8.59 -19.74
C SER A 781 -7.68 7.44 -20.76
N LYS A 782 -7.76 7.77 -22.05
CA LYS A 782 -7.80 6.81 -23.17
C LYS A 782 -6.50 6.75 -23.98
N GLY A 783 -5.45 7.47 -23.59
CA GLY A 783 -4.13 7.44 -24.25
C GLY A 783 -3.95 8.39 -25.44
N PHE A 784 -4.88 9.32 -25.67
CA PHE A 784 -4.80 10.31 -26.75
C PHE A 784 -3.95 11.53 -26.34
N LEU A 785 -2.70 11.30 -25.93
CA LEU A 785 -1.84 12.32 -25.32
C LEU A 785 -1.51 13.49 -26.26
N LYS A 786 -1.36 13.25 -27.57
CA LYS A 786 -1.11 14.32 -28.55
C LYS A 786 -2.28 15.32 -28.62
N THR A 787 -3.51 14.82 -28.67
CA THR A 787 -4.72 15.66 -28.66
C THR A 787 -4.89 16.37 -27.32
N ALA A 788 -4.67 15.66 -26.22
CA ALA A 788 -4.70 16.26 -24.88
C ALA A 788 -3.66 17.40 -24.74
N LYS A 789 -2.46 17.21 -25.29
CA LYS A 789 -1.40 18.22 -25.32
C LYS A 789 -1.81 19.48 -26.08
N GLN A 790 -2.42 19.33 -27.25
CA GLN A 790 -2.93 20.48 -28.02
C GLN A 790 -3.97 21.29 -27.22
N LEU A 791 -4.88 20.61 -26.51
CA LEU A 791 -5.89 21.26 -25.67
C LEU A 791 -5.25 21.95 -24.45
N ALA A 792 -4.30 21.28 -23.80
CA ALA A 792 -3.56 21.83 -22.67
C ALA A 792 -2.77 23.09 -23.07
N ASN A 793 -2.04 23.04 -24.19
CA ASN A 793 -1.30 24.19 -24.73
C ASN A 793 -2.24 25.37 -25.03
N PHE A 794 -3.38 25.11 -25.66
CA PHE A 794 -4.37 26.16 -25.94
C PHE A 794 -4.88 26.80 -24.66
N ASN A 795 -5.29 25.98 -23.68
CA ASN A 795 -5.82 26.48 -22.41
C ASN A 795 -4.75 27.26 -21.63
N VAL A 796 -3.49 26.80 -21.59
CA VAL A 796 -2.40 27.53 -20.94
C VAL A 796 -2.16 28.87 -21.61
N ARG A 797 -2.04 28.93 -22.94
CA ARG A 797 -1.86 30.21 -23.67
C ARG A 797 -3.03 31.16 -23.47
N LEU A 798 -4.25 30.63 -23.33
CA LEU A 798 -5.45 31.44 -23.09
C LEU A 798 -5.46 32.09 -21.70
N TYR A 799 -4.97 31.38 -20.69
CA TYR A 799 -5.07 31.80 -19.28
C TYR A 799 -3.79 32.43 -18.71
N GLN A 800 -2.64 32.30 -19.39
CA GLN A 800 -1.33 32.66 -18.84
C GLN A 800 -1.22 34.11 -18.31
N ASP A 801 -1.89 35.06 -18.97
CA ASP A 801 -1.85 36.50 -18.65
C ASP A 801 -3.07 36.96 -17.84
N LEU A 802 -4.04 36.06 -17.62
CA LEU A 802 -5.30 36.36 -16.92
C LEU A 802 -5.29 35.89 -15.47
N ILE A 803 -4.56 34.80 -15.20
CA ILE A 803 -4.62 34.11 -13.92
C ILE A 803 -3.52 34.59 -12.98
N SER A 804 -3.92 35.06 -11.81
CA SER A 804 -3.07 35.58 -10.74
C SER A 804 -3.73 35.40 -9.38
N GLU A 805 -3.07 35.84 -8.31
CA GLU A 805 -3.64 35.86 -6.95
C GLU A 805 -4.97 36.66 -6.87
N LYS A 806 -5.09 37.74 -7.63
CA LYS A 806 -6.28 38.60 -7.70
C LYS A 806 -7.30 38.15 -8.74
N SER A 807 -6.96 37.16 -9.57
CA SER A 807 -7.79 36.70 -10.68
C SER A 807 -7.62 35.20 -10.85
N VAL A 808 -8.41 34.43 -10.10
CA VAL A 808 -8.19 32.99 -9.95
C VAL A 808 -8.97 32.18 -10.98
N LEU A 809 -8.52 30.97 -11.27
CA LEU A 809 -9.21 30.00 -12.12
C LEU A 809 -10.01 29.02 -11.25
N LEU A 810 -11.33 28.97 -11.39
CA LEU A 810 -12.18 28.04 -10.66
C LEU A 810 -12.74 26.97 -11.58
N GLY A 811 -12.91 25.75 -11.06
CA GLY A 811 -13.65 24.69 -11.74
C GLY A 811 -14.63 23.98 -10.82
N ILE A 812 -15.63 23.35 -11.44
CA ILE A 812 -16.71 22.64 -10.77
C ILE A 812 -16.40 21.14 -10.75
N GLU A 813 -16.12 20.53 -11.91
CA GLU A 813 -15.78 19.11 -11.98
C GLU A 813 -14.34 18.85 -11.51
N PRO A 814 -14.13 18.08 -10.40
CA PRO A 814 -12.79 17.85 -9.85
C PRO A 814 -11.82 17.22 -10.85
N SER A 815 -12.26 16.22 -11.63
CA SER A 815 -11.37 15.54 -12.57
C SER A 815 -10.88 16.43 -13.73
N ALA A 816 -11.67 17.44 -14.12
CA ALA A 816 -11.34 18.39 -15.16
C ALA A 816 -10.37 19.46 -14.62
N ILE A 817 -10.75 20.15 -13.54
CA ILE A 817 -9.97 21.30 -13.03
C ILE A 817 -8.59 20.88 -12.51
N PHE A 818 -8.47 19.71 -11.90
CA PHE A 818 -7.18 19.23 -11.40
C PHE A 818 -6.21 18.82 -12.52
N SER A 819 -6.64 18.76 -13.78
CA SER A 819 -5.73 18.57 -14.92
C SER A 819 -4.75 19.74 -15.05
N PHE A 820 -5.14 20.97 -14.68
CA PHE A 820 -4.24 22.13 -14.61
C PHE A 820 -3.18 21.97 -13.50
N LYS A 821 -3.51 21.28 -12.41
CA LYS A 821 -2.59 21.10 -11.26
C LYS A 821 -1.61 19.94 -11.42
N ASP A 822 -1.95 18.88 -12.16
CA ASP A 822 -1.12 17.67 -12.23
C ASP A 822 -0.69 17.27 -13.64
N GLU A 823 -1.59 17.18 -14.62
CA GLU A 823 -1.22 16.72 -15.97
C GLU A 823 -0.63 17.81 -16.86
N TYR A 824 -1.19 19.01 -16.87
CA TYR A 824 -0.73 20.06 -17.79
C TYR A 824 0.76 20.36 -17.62
N PRO A 825 1.31 20.52 -16.39
CA PRO A 825 2.74 20.77 -16.21
C PRO A 825 3.65 19.65 -16.75
N LYS A 826 3.10 18.44 -16.98
CA LYS A 826 3.82 17.27 -17.49
C LYS A 826 3.54 16.98 -18.96
N LEU A 827 2.64 17.74 -19.60
CA LEU A 827 2.14 17.41 -20.94
C LEU A 827 2.35 18.53 -21.95
N VAL A 828 2.30 19.79 -21.51
CA VAL A 828 2.46 20.96 -22.39
C VAL A 828 3.84 21.02 -23.04
N ASP A 829 3.96 21.84 -24.08
CA ASP A 829 5.27 22.13 -24.67
C ASP A 829 6.20 22.82 -23.66
N THR A 830 7.51 22.62 -23.85
CA THR A 830 8.55 23.06 -22.90
C THR A 830 8.45 24.54 -22.55
N GLU A 831 8.15 25.40 -23.53
CA GLU A 831 8.01 26.85 -23.33
C GLU A 831 6.78 27.24 -22.49
N LEU A 832 5.81 26.35 -22.34
CA LEU A 832 4.57 26.60 -21.58
C LEU A 832 4.60 26.02 -20.16
N ILE A 833 5.65 25.28 -19.78
CA ILE A 833 5.71 24.59 -18.48
C ILE A 833 5.61 25.58 -17.31
N GLU A 834 6.37 26.67 -17.33
CA GLU A 834 6.35 27.65 -16.24
C GLU A 834 5.02 28.41 -16.17
N HIS A 835 4.44 28.77 -17.32
CA HIS A 835 3.08 29.33 -17.37
C HIS A 835 2.04 28.35 -16.82
N SER A 836 2.14 27.07 -17.17
CA SER A 836 1.25 26.03 -16.63
C SER A 836 1.38 25.88 -15.12
N LYS A 837 2.61 25.91 -14.57
CA LYS A 837 2.85 25.87 -13.12
C LYS A 837 2.30 27.11 -12.43
N ASN A 838 2.41 28.29 -13.06
CA ASN A 838 1.87 29.52 -12.50
C ASN A 838 0.33 29.48 -12.42
N ILE A 839 -0.33 29.08 -13.51
CA ILE A 839 -1.80 28.90 -13.53
C ILE A 839 -2.23 27.88 -12.46
N ALA A 840 -1.51 26.76 -12.32
CA ALA A 840 -1.81 25.72 -11.35
C ALA A 840 -1.86 26.23 -9.90
N LYS A 841 -0.99 27.18 -9.51
CA LYS A 841 -0.93 27.77 -8.17
C LYS A 841 -2.21 28.54 -7.80
N HIS A 842 -2.84 29.18 -8.79
CA HIS A 842 -4.04 30.01 -8.64
C HIS A 842 -5.29 29.35 -9.24
N THR A 843 -5.25 28.04 -9.40
CA THR A 843 -6.40 27.23 -9.81
C THR A 843 -7.02 26.58 -8.58
N TYR A 844 -8.33 26.61 -8.44
CA TYR A 844 -9.02 26.00 -7.29
C TYR A 844 -10.26 25.23 -7.74
N LEU A 845 -10.56 24.16 -7.01
CA LEU A 845 -11.91 23.61 -7.00
C LEU A 845 -12.81 24.62 -6.27
N ILE A 846 -14.05 24.82 -6.72
CA ILE A 846 -14.93 25.85 -6.15
C ILE A 846 -15.08 25.75 -4.63
N GLU A 847 -15.18 24.55 -4.06
CA GLU A 847 -15.28 24.40 -2.61
C GLU A 847 -14.01 24.83 -1.86
N GLU A 848 -12.84 24.59 -2.45
CA GLU A 848 -11.55 25.04 -1.89
C GLU A 848 -11.46 26.57 -1.92
N PHE A 849 -11.97 27.21 -2.97
CA PHE A 849 -11.98 28.66 -3.07
C PHE A 849 -12.92 29.30 -2.04
N LEU A 850 -14.16 28.81 -1.92
CA LEU A 850 -15.13 29.39 -0.99
C LEU A 850 -14.67 29.31 0.47
N ILE A 851 -14.05 28.20 0.89
CA ILE A 851 -13.48 28.10 2.25
C ILE A 851 -12.38 29.14 2.48
N ARG A 852 -11.48 29.35 1.52
CA ARG A 852 -10.44 30.38 1.66
C ARG A 852 -11.03 31.78 1.81
N GLU A 853 -12.11 32.07 1.10
CA GLU A 853 -12.76 33.38 1.18
C GLU A 853 -13.58 33.54 2.47
N ILE A 854 -14.12 32.45 3.03
CA ILE A 854 -14.68 32.39 4.39
C ILE A 854 -13.59 32.68 5.43
N GLU A 855 -12.42 32.05 5.31
CA GLU A 855 -11.26 32.27 6.20
C GLU A 855 -10.75 33.72 6.14
N LEU A 856 -11.00 34.43 5.04
CA LEU A 856 -10.68 35.85 4.84
C LEU A 856 -11.82 36.81 5.26
N ASP A 857 -12.90 36.31 5.86
CA ASP A 857 -14.09 37.07 6.27
C ASP A 857 -14.84 37.76 5.10
N HIS A 858 -14.62 37.32 3.85
CA HIS A 858 -15.34 37.81 2.68
C HIS A 858 -16.74 37.19 2.53
N ILE A 859 -16.93 35.99 3.08
CA ILE A 859 -18.19 35.25 3.08
C ILE A 859 -18.56 34.95 4.53
N LYS A 860 -19.78 35.30 4.93
CA LYS A 860 -20.28 35.16 6.30
C LYS A 860 -21.50 34.25 6.36
N SER A 861 -21.68 33.58 7.49
CA SER A 861 -22.77 32.61 7.65
C SER A 861 -24.15 33.26 7.62
N GLU A 862 -24.25 34.56 7.96
CA GLU A 862 -25.51 35.33 7.91
C GLU A 862 -26.00 35.58 6.48
N GLN A 863 -25.18 35.33 5.46
CA GLN A 863 -25.60 35.37 4.05
C GLN A 863 -26.40 34.12 3.65
N PHE A 864 -26.49 33.13 4.54
CA PHE A 864 -27.19 31.87 4.31
C PHE A 864 -28.34 31.69 5.31
N SER A 865 -29.39 31.01 4.86
CA SER A 865 -30.56 30.66 5.64
C SER A 865 -30.19 29.76 6.82
N ASP A 866 -30.99 29.83 7.87
CA ASP A 866 -30.93 28.97 9.05
C ASP A 866 -31.77 27.69 8.90
N LEU A 867 -32.19 27.31 7.68
CA LEU A 867 -32.94 26.07 7.48
C LEU A 867 -32.06 24.85 7.79
N LYS A 868 -32.60 23.93 8.60
CA LYS A 868 -31.91 22.70 8.94
C LYS A 868 -31.79 21.76 7.75
N LYS A 869 -30.57 21.28 7.46
CA LYS A 869 -30.31 20.24 6.45
C LYS A 869 -29.32 19.20 6.97
N ASP A 870 -29.73 17.94 7.02
CA ASP A 870 -28.84 16.81 7.32
C ASP A 870 -28.29 16.24 6.01
N ILE A 871 -26.96 16.14 5.90
CA ILE A 871 -26.24 15.86 4.64
C ILE A 871 -25.23 14.72 4.85
N ILE A 872 -25.22 13.77 3.92
CA ILE A 872 -24.10 12.81 3.76
C ILE A 872 -23.34 13.09 2.47
N PHE A 873 -22.02 13.22 2.58
CA PHE A 873 -21.17 13.66 1.48
C PHE A 873 -20.22 12.55 1.01
N HIS A 874 -20.17 12.33 -0.30
CA HIS A 874 -19.15 11.51 -0.95
C HIS A 874 -18.13 12.37 -1.70
N GLY A 875 -16.90 12.41 -1.19
CA GLY A 875 -15.79 13.13 -1.84
C GLY A 875 -15.24 12.43 -3.08
N HIS A 876 -15.02 13.20 -4.15
CA HIS A 876 -14.50 12.70 -5.42
C HIS A 876 -13.05 12.18 -5.32
N CYS A 877 -12.73 11.09 -6.05
CA CYS A 877 -11.42 10.45 -5.95
C CYS A 877 -10.23 11.35 -6.35
N HIS A 878 -10.38 12.23 -7.35
CA HIS A 878 -9.33 13.20 -7.70
C HIS A 878 -9.17 14.30 -6.66
N GLN A 879 -10.24 14.69 -5.97
CA GLN A 879 -10.15 15.64 -4.85
C GLN A 879 -9.40 15.00 -3.67
N LYS A 880 -9.71 13.74 -3.33
CA LYS A 880 -8.98 12.96 -2.32
C LYS A 880 -7.49 12.81 -2.65
N ALA A 881 -7.15 12.66 -3.93
CA ALA A 881 -5.77 12.45 -4.37
C ALA A 881 -4.93 13.74 -4.51
N LEU A 882 -5.54 14.84 -4.95
CA LEU A 882 -4.81 16.06 -5.32
C LEU A 882 -5.08 17.27 -4.41
N SER A 883 -6.12 17.20 -3.58
CA SER A 883 -6.51 18.23 -2.60
C SER A 883 -6.98 17.53 -1.30
N THR A 884 -8.00 18.08 -0.62
CA THR A 884 -8.63 17.49 0.56
C THR A 884 -10.14 17.60 0.49
N THR A 885 -10.85 16.58 0.96
CA THR A 885 -12.33 16.59 1.06
C THR A 885 -12.82 17.46 2.20
N LYS A 886 -11.94 17.80 3.15
CA LYS A 886 -12.22 18.74 4.23
C LYS A 886 -12.81 20.06 3.73
N TYR A 887 -12.34 20.60 2.60
CA TYR A 887 -12.91 21.83 2.03
C TYR A 887 -14.41 21.68 1.70
N SER A 888 -14.80 20.58 1.06
CA SER A 888 -16.23 20.33 0.77
C SER A 888 -17.02 20.06 2.03
N LEU A 889 -16.45 19.35 3.01
CA LEU A 889 -17.13 19.03 4.27
C LEU A 889 -17.34 20.27 5.14
N ASP A 890 -16.32 21.11 5.29
CA ASP A 890 -16.39 22.37 6.05
C ASP A 890 -17.37 23.32 5.38
N LEU A 891 -17.36 23.40 4.04
CA LEU A 891 -18.26 24.27 3.30
C LEU A 891 -19.72 23.86 3.48
N LEU A 892 -19.99 22.54 3.47
CA LEU A 892 -21.32 22.02 3.75
C LEU A 892 -21.75 22.16 5.22
N ASN A 893 -20.84 22.42 6.15
CA ASN A 893 -21.15 22.71 7.56
C ASN A 893 -21.07 24.21 7.88
N PHE A 894 -20.83 25.07 6.87
CA PHE A 894 -20.68 26.51 7.09
C PHE A 894 -22.01 27.22 7.40
N PRO A 895 -23.12 26.95 6.68
CA PRO A 895 -24.43 27.46 7.09
C PRO A 895 -24.83 26.91 8.47
N SER A 896 -25.35 27.78 9.34
CA SER A 896 -25.48 27.52 10.80
C SER A 896 -26.23 26.23 11.17
N ASN A 897 -27.20 25.81 10.36
CA ASN A 897 -28.04 24.64 10.65
C ASN A 897 -27.85 23.48 9.65
N PHE A 898 -26.76 23.48 8.89
CA PHE A 898 -26.39 22.30 8.11
C PHE A 898 -25.58 21.33 8.98
N SER A 899 -25.84 20.02 8.85
CA SER A 899 -25.04 18.97 9.46
C SER A 899 -24.56 18.01 8.38
N ALA A 900 -23.30 18.14 7.96
CA ALA A 900 -22.72 17.31 6.93
C ALA A 900 -21.70 16.31 7.50
N LYS A 901 -21.81 15.04 7.09
CA LYS A 901 -20.87 13.96 7.42
C LYS A 901 -20.28 13.35 6.15
N GLU A 902 -18.96 13.16 6.11
CA GLU A 902 -18.32 12.48 4.98
C GLU A 902 -18.48 10.95 5.09
N ILE A 903 -18.86 10.31 3.99
CA ILE A 903 -18.84 8.86 3.83
C ILE A 903 -17.38 8.42 3.64
N ASN A 904 -16.85 7.60 4.56
CA ASN A 904 -15.51 7.00 4.48
C ASN A 904 -15.41 5.92 3.38
N SER A 905 -15.65 6.34 2.14
CA SER A 905 -15.68 5.53 0.93
C SER A 905 -14.46 5.83 0.07
N GLY A 906 -14.02 4.85 -0.72
CA GLY A 906 -12.95 5.05 -1.71
C GLY A 906 -13.43 5.75 -2.98
N CYS A 907 -13.15 5.15 -4.13
CA CYS A 907 -13.70 5.57 -5.41
C CYS A 907 -15.17 5.12 -5.52
N CYS A 908 -16.02 5.89 -6.21
CA CYS A 908 -17.40 5.47 -6.50
C CYS A 908 -17.48 4.26 -7.45
N GLY A 909 -16.42 4.00 -8.23
CA GLY A 909 -16.37 2.93 -9.23
C GLY A 909 -16.58 3.39 -10.68
N MET A 910 -16.89 4.67 -10.93
CA MET A 910 -17.10 5.18 -12.30
C MET A 910 -15.84 5.69 -12.98
N ALA A 911 -15.05 6.52 -12.27
CA ALA A 911 -13.83 7.17 -12.74
C ALA A 911 -13.84 7.54 -14.26
N GLY A 912 -14.66 8.53 -14.62
CA GLY A 912 -14.88 8.91 -16.02
C GLY A 912 -15.73 7.87 -16.75
N SER A 913 -15.21 7.33 -17.86
CA SER A 913 -15.94 6.37 -18.69
C SER A 913 -15.86 4.92 -18.19
N PHE A 914 -14.95 4.59 -17.26
CA PHE A 914 -14.66 3.21 -16.86
C PHE A 914 -15.91 2.45 -16.45
N GLY A 915 -16.72 3.01 -15.55
CA GLY A 915 -17.93 2.32 -15.06
C GLY A 915 -19.09 2.23 -16.05
N TYR A 916 -19.02 2.95 -17.18
CA TYR A 916 -20.00 2.84 -18.26
C TYR A 916 -19.72 1.64 -19.18
N GLU A 917 -18.46 1.23 -19.32
CA GLU A 917 -18.06 0.18 -20.26
C GLU A 917 -18.71 -1.16 -19.88
N LYS A 918 -19.27 -1.86 -20.88
CA LYS A 918 -20.00 -3.12 -20.69
C LYS A 918 -19.19 -4.16 -19.92
N ASP A 919 -17.91 -4.31 -20.25
CA ASP A 919 -16.98 -5.27 -19.66
C ASP A 919 -16.47 -4.87 -18.26
N LYS A 920 -16.74 -3.64 -17.81
CA LYS A 920 -16.30 -3.10 -16.52
C LYS A 920 -17.44 -2.86 -15.54
N TYR A 921 -18.69 -2.99 -15.98
CA TYR A 921 -19.87 -2.70 -15.17
C TYR A 921 -19.88 -3.46 -13.83
N HIS A 922 -19.66 -4.78 -13.84
CA HIS A 922 -19.67 -5.57 -12.60
C HIS A 922 -18.60 -5.13 -11.60
N ILE A 923 -17.40 -4.80 -12.08
CA ILE A 923 -16.32 -4.26 -11.24
C ILE A 923 -16.68 -2.87 -10.70
N SER A 924 -17.26 -2.01 -11.54
CA SER A 924 -17.74 -0.69 -11.12
C SER A 924 -18.77 -0.77 -10.00
N MET A 925 -19.74 -1.69 -10.12
CA MET A 925 -20.75 -1.95 -9.10
C MET A 925 -20.12 -2.55 -7.83
N ALA A 926 -19.24 -3.53 -7.95
CA ALA A 926 -18.52 -4.12 -6.82
C ALA A 926 -17.70 -3.08 -6.04
N ILE A 927 -17.11 -2.09 -6.71
CA ILE A 927 -16.43 -0.97 -6.05
C ILE A 927 -17.43 -0.11 -5.24
N GLY A 928 -18.58 0.21 -5.81
CA GLY A 928 -19.63 0.97 -5.11
C GLY A 928 -20.20 0.23 -3.90
N GLU A 929 -20.35 -1.09 -3.99
CA GLU A 929 -20.86 -1.96 -2.90
C GLU A 929 -19.88 -2.11 -1.72
N GLN A 930 -18.62 -1.67 -1.82
CA GLN A 930 -17.67 -1.78 -0.71
C GLN A 930 -18.09 -0.95 0.51
N THR A 931 -18.55 0.28 0.29
CA THR A 931 -18.91 1.21 1.37
C THR A 931 -19.94 2.24 0.92
N LEU A 932 -19.80 2.79 -0.30
CA LEU A 932 -20.64 3.89 -0.77
C LEU A 932 -22.14 3.52 -0.83
N PHE A 933 -22.49 2.44 -1.53
CA PHE A 933 -23.91 2.05 -1.66
C PHE A 933 -24.52 1.57 -0.34
N PRO A 934 -23.85 0.71 0.47
CA PRO A 934 -24.38 0.33 1.78
C PRO A 934 -24.67 1.53 2.68
N THR A 935 -23.75 2.50 2.79
CA THR A 935 -23.97 3.69 3.62
C THR A 935 -25.16 4.51 3.14
N ILE A 936 -25.29 4.74 1.82
CA ILE A 936 -26.42 5.51 1.27
C ILE A 936 -27.75 4.80 1.49
N ARG A 937 -27.81 3.47 1.33
CA ARG A 937 -29.04 2.69 1.55
C ARG A 937 -29.46 2.64 3.03
N GLN A 938 -28.50 2.76 3.95
CA GLN A 938 -28.75 2.77 5.40
C GLN A 938 -29.10 4.15 5.96
N THR A 939 -29.03 5.20 5.14
CA THR A 939 -29.32 6.57 5.57
C THR A 939 -30.82 6.86 5.52
N GLU A 940 -31.31 7.69 6.45
CA GLU A 940 -32.71 8.11 6.53
C GLU A 940 -33.22 8.75 5.24
N ALA A 941 -34.53 8.68 5.00
CA ALA A 941 -35.13 9.13 3.74
C ALA A 941 -34.96 10.64 3.49
N GLU A 942 -34.96 11.44 4.57
CA GLU A 942 -34.88 12.90 4.56
C GLU A 942 -33.46 13.44 4.43
N THR A 943 -32.44 12.61 4.72
CA THR A 943 -31.03 13.03 4.61
C THR A 943 -30.63 13.25 3.15
N ILE A 944 -30.03 14.40 2.87
CA ILE A 944 -29.58 14.79 1.54
C ILE A 944 -28.26 14.07 1.23
N VAL A 945 -28.20 13.44 0.05
CA VAL A 945 -26.94 12.88 -0.47
C VAL A 945 -26.24 13.95 -1.32
N SER A 946 -24.97 14.21 -1.02
CA SER A 946 -24.15 15.19 -1.73
C SER A 946 -22.91 14.54 -2.34
N ALA A 947 -22.58 14.91 -3.59
CA ALA A 947 -21.37 14.49 -4.29
C ALA A 947 -20.97 15.52 -5.35
N ASN A 948 -19.71 15.97 -5.33
CA ASN A 948 -19.24 17.03 -6.22
C ASN A 948 -18.82 16.55 -7.63
N GLY A 949 -18.49 15.28 -7.83
CA GLY A 949 -18.18 14.74 -9.17
C GLY A 949 -19.39 14.26 -9.97
N THR A 950 -19.43 14.62 -11.26
CA THR A 950 -20.46 14.21 -12.25
C THR A 950 -20.64 12.70 -12.29
N SER A 951 -19.52 11.99 -12.42
CA SER A 951 -19.53 10.52 -12.47
C SER A 951 -19.98 9.89 -11.15
N CYS A 952 -19.67 10.53 -10.01
CA CYS A 952 -20.12 10.05 -8.70
C CYS A 952 -21.63 10.17 -8.53
N ARG A 953 -22.24 11.29 -8.95
CA ARG A 953 -23.70 11.48 -8.92
C ARG A 953 -24.42 10.44 -9.77
N HIS A 954 -23.93 10.18 -10.99
CA HIS A 954 -24.48 9.13 -11.85
C HIS A 954 -24.33 7.73 -11.23
N GLN A 955 -23.21 7.44 -10.58
CA GLN A 955 -23.02 6.16 -9.89
C GLN A 955 -24.00 5.94 -8.75
N ILE A 956 -24.23 6.97 -7.93
CA ILE A 956 -25.16 6.92 -6.80
C ILE A 956 -26.59 6.73 -7.31
N LYS A 957 -26.95 7.42 -8.40
CA LYS A 957 -28.24 7.24 -9.06
C LYS A 957 -28.43 5.81 -9.56
N ASP A 958 -27.50 5.30 -10.35
CA ASP A 958 -27.62 3.98 -10.98
C ASP A 958 -27.50 2.83 -9.96
N GLY A 959 -26.68 2.98 -8.91
CA GLY A 959 -26.36 1.89 -7.98
C GLY A 959 -27.05 1.91 -6.62
N ALA A 960 -27.50 3.08 -6.17
CA ALA A 960 -28.24 3.23 -4.91
C ALA A 960 -29.64 3.83 -5.09
N ASN A 961 -30.05 4.15 -6.33
CA ASN A 961 -31.35 4.74 -6.66
C ASN A 961 -31.68 6.01 -5.84
N LYS A 962 -30.67 6.85 -5.59
CA LYS A 962 -30.79 8.12 -4.88
C LYS A 962 -30.26 9.25 -5.75
N LYS A 963 -30.91 10.42 -5.71
CA LYS A 963 -30.37 11.64 -6.33
C LYS A 963 -29.31 12.21 -5.39
N ALA A 964 -28.10 12.45 -5.92
CA ALA A 964 -27.06 13.17 -5.22
C ALA A 964 -26.95 14.59 -5.78
N PHE A 965 -26.89 15.58 -4.90
CA PHE A 965 -26.76 17.01 -5.23
C PHE A 965 -25.29 17.45 -5.22
N HIS A 966 -24.95 18.45 -6.01
CA HIS A 966 -23.67 19.13 -5.89
C HIS A 966 -23.67 20.05 -4.65
N PRO A 967 -22.56 20.18 -3.90
CA PRO A 967 -22.50 21.09 -2.74
C PRO A 967 -22.98 22.52 -3.03
N ILE A 968 -22.65 23.03 -4.21
CA ILE A 968 -23.03 24.38 -4.67
C ILE A 968 -24.54 24.56 -4.84
N GLU A 969 -25.27 23.53 -5.27
CA GLU A 969 -26.74 23.61 -5.37
C GLU A 969 -27.35 23.81 -3.97
N LEU A 970 -26.80 23.14 -2.96
CA LEU A 970 -27.29 23.23 -1.58
C LEU A 970 -27.00 24.59 -0.93
N LEU A 971 -25.86 25.19 -1.26
CA LEU A 971 -25.48 26.53 -0.80
C LEU A 971 -26.29 27.62 -1.50
N LEU A 972 -26.51 27.52 -2.81
CA LEU A 972 -27.34 28.48 -3.53
C LEU A 972 -28.78 28.46 -3.00
N ASP A 973 -29.33 27.27 -2.76
CA ASP A 973 -30.67 27.11 -2.18
C ASP A 973 -30.78 27.68 -0.75
N ALA A 974 -29.64 27.90 -0.08
CA ALA A 974 -29.58 28.55 1.22
C ALA A 974 -29.20 30.03 1.15
N LEU A 975 -28.78 30.59 0.01
CA LEU A 975 -28.33 31.98 -0.06
C LEU A 975 -29.53 32.94 0.08
N LEU A 976 -29.41 33.98 0.92
CA LEU A 976 -30.47 34.95 1.24
C LEU A 976 -30.60 36.11 0.25
#